data_AF-A0A3B9CT33-F1
#
_entry.id   AF-A0A3B9CT33-F1
#
_cell.length_a   1.000
_cell.length_b   1.000
_cell.length_c   1.000
_cell.angle_alpha   90.00
_cell.angle_beta   90.00
_cell.angle_gamma   90.00
#
_symmetry.space_group_name_H-M   'P 1'
#
loop_
_entity.id
_entity.type
_entity.pdbx_description
1 polymer ?
#
loop_
_entity_poly.entity_id
_entity_poly.type
_entity_poly.pdbx_seq_one_letter_code
_entity_poly.pdbx_strand_id
1 'polypeptide(L)'
;MHGLQSKRPIHRNPFTRSNLHTHTHFGTEFVLSQASRNFCEERIMSEAQLTPEDRINPPPVAAEESRSTALEAFFSGFFQEKNIRWMLIIGAAIVFGSSLMLVTRVWSTFDHTLKYLTVFGYTAGIFGVAEFCRRRLHLELTWKVLHSLTLLLLPICLQWLSFAGPEAGGFWQSLEIVGLMIPTAVFLWFASSMILDNLLRGRQTTYLISYQLLCFAGAIPAFSSGNTLTAFVFMSVCWFVMTAGVLKVNRHVFWINEDHRSPRVFGFLPVALLAAQFLILMITKTVAFGGLPQSVIPVHWLGLGLTLVAATVLLTARSIAAVWRQRTLAEEETMPWTIIVPTLVGVMTASVGVILSLSGFHFVGPTTLAVVPTAAVAAVLMLMMARDMRHQVFVWIALLFVTIAYQCSPVLFSDIVRMVKEGVETAIHEQRLPVAFYGLTYLPLIAVATGAWRYLASRSEEELARPFKHFATIVSLGLFAASATHIKALFFVSSVNIATFLVLGAMFRDRRYVLPAIGALVLAVGSAIPACNGMELTQISVDYSATALAALAVLLTATRVPDRLANLIPANRSLFRHVSAESGHVTTTSLALKHADGSDRGLFQLAGCWLAGIMGLHWAVVGVLQHDVALSIAETLQFAFLMTGLAVYSVRQPHYLTGLTLWTLAGLAGLRWATGVHFEIDQIAQGSTIGLAGFWTLAWLLLRVISVLPQTSGTIRRSLGVDASSGLVPVAPENVRAFRIRMAGLLLPLADVCLMGLFVAGVVFHLPAIIRANLMLFGTHTIDVGVSTAVWALWLTGAAWMLRHGTTAVSGIIILPLWATGTLISEGVVTSWQSALCIWSLLIVPIHLGACRFGNRQMSSVCAVGLVVLAFASCVALDPALRVCGAITLAGLFGGSLLSA
;
A
#
# COMPACT_ATOMS: atom_id res chain seq x y z
N MET A 1 49.99 -27.85 4.04
CA MET A 1 49.79 -28.62 2.80
C MET A 1 48.45 -28.22 2.19
N HIS A 2 48.48 -27.71 0.95
CA HIS A 2 47.39 -27.31 0.03
C HIS A 2 46.28 -26.39 0.59
N GLY A 3 46.12 -25.11 0.23
CA GLY A 3 46.55 -24.34 -0.95
C GLY A 3 45.43 -24.24 -1.99
N LEU A 4 44.42 -23.38 -1.78
CA LEU A 4 43.41 -23.04 -2.78
C LEU A 4 43.31 -21.52 -2.96
N GLN A 5 44.03 -21.04 -3.98
CA GLN A 5 43.92 -19.70 -4.52
C GLN A 5 42.66 -19.56 -5.37
N SER A 6 41.92 -18.49 -5.09
CA SER A 6 40.79 -17.98 -5.85
C SER A 6 41.25 -17.42 -7.21
N LYS A 7 40.89 -18.12 -8.30
CA LYS A 7 41.00 -17.64 -9.69
C LYS A 7 39.80 -16.74 -10.02
N ARG A 8 40.05 -15.48 -10.34
CA ARG A 8 39.09 -14.59 -11.02
C ARG A 8 38.92 -15.01 -12.49
N PRO A 9 37.70 -15.06 -13.06
CA PRO A 9 37.53 -15.23 -14.49
C PRO A 9 37.64 -13.87 -15.21
N ILE A 10 38.54 -13.84 -16.19
CA ILE A 10 38.66 -12.79 -17.21
C ILE A 10 37.59 -13.08 -18.26
N HIS A 11 36.57 -12.23 -18.37
CA HIS A 11 35.64 -12.28 -19.49
C HIS A 11 36.30 -11.67 -20.74
N ARG A 12 36.73 -12.53 -21.66
CA ARG A 12 37.00 -12.18 -23.06
C ARG A 12 35.67 -12.15 -23.82
N ASN A 13 35.36 -11.03 -24.47
CA ASN A 13 34.32 -10.94 -25.50
C ASN A 13 34.98 -11.17 -26.87
N PRO A 14 34.58 -12.18 -27.67
CA PRO A 14 34.92 -12.25 -29.08
C PRO A 14 33.69 -11.86 -29.91
N PHE A 15 33.66 -10.63 -30.41
CA PHE A 15 32.78 -10.25 -31.52
C PHE A 15 33.50 -9.24 -32.43
N THR A 16 34.47 -9.76 -33.18
CA THR A 16 34.95 -9.15 -34.43
C THR A 16 33.91 -9.44 -35.51
N ARG A 17 33.11 -8.44 -35.86
CA ARG A 17 32.24 -8.47 -37.04
C ARG A 17 33.08 -8.05 -38.25
N SER A 18 33.13 -8.94 -39.24
CA SER A 18 33.73 -8.76 -40.54
C SER A 18 33.12 -7.59 -41.30
N ASN A 19 33.98 -6.68 -41.76
CA ASN A 19 33.66 -5.67 -42.77
C ASN A 19 33.40 -6.37 -44.11
N LEU A 20 32.17 -6.25 -44.64
CA LEU A 20 31.89 -6.47 -46.04
C LEU A 20 31.57 -5.09 -46.65
N HIS A 21 32.54 -4.57 -47.42
CA HIS A 21 32.38 -3.37 -48.23
C HIS A 21 31.44 -3.67 -49.40
N THR A 22 30.26 -3.06 -49.40
CA THR A 22 29.49 -2.81 -50.63
C THR A 22 29.55 -1.32 -50.92
N HIS A 23 30.30 -0.98 -51.97
CA HIS A 23 30.34 0.34 -52.57
C HIS A 23 28.97 0.70 -53.16
N THR A 24 28.31 1.72 -52.62
CA THR A 24 27.30 2.50 -53.34
C THR A 24 27.55 3.98 -53.10
N HIS A 25 27.72 4.72 -54.21
CA HIS A 25 28.01 6.14 -54.29
C HIS A 25 27.11 7.01 -53.39
N PHE A 26 27.68 7.59 -52.34
CA PHE A 26 27.15 8.78 -51.64
C PHE A 26 28.34 9.68 -51.26
N GLY A 27 28.94 10.29 -52.28
CA GLY A 27 30.07 11.22 -52.13
C GLY A 27 29.58 12.65 -52.02
N THR A 28 29.16 13.09 -50.83
CA THR A 28 29.10 14.52 -50.43
C THR A 28 28.98 14.73 -48.92
N GLU A 29 28.47 13.77 -48.13
CA GLU A 29 28.29 13.96 -46.68
C GLU A 29 29.55 13.76 -45.82
N PHE A 30 30.59 13.10 -46.34
CA PHE A 30 31.80 12.81 -45.53
C PHE A 30 32.71 14.03 -45.32
N VAL A 31 32.64 15.03 -46.21
CA VAL A 31 33.51 16.23 -46.13
C VAL A 31 33.04 17.21 -45.04
N LEU A 32 31.74 17.30 -44.77
CA LEU A 32 31.20 18.17 -43.71
C LEU A 32 31.43 17.61 -42.30
N SER A 33 31.43 16.28 -42.13
CA SER A 33 31.75 15.66 -40.84
C SER A 33 33.22 15.83 -40.43
N GLN A 34 34.13 15.99 -41.39
CA GLN A 34 35.56 16.18 -41.13
C GLN A 34 35.88 17.65 -40.79
N ALA A 35 35.21 18.60 -41.46
CA ALA A 35 35.30 20.03 -41.14
C ALA A 35 34.76 20.35 -39.72
N SER A 36 33.68 19.70 -39.28
CA SER A 36 33.13 19.87 -37.93
C SER A 36 34.04 19.32 -36.83
N ARG A 37 34.84 18.28 -37.10
CA ARG A 37 35.82 17.77 -36.12
C ARG A 37 37.01 18.70 -35.98
N ASN A 38 37.52 19.23 -37.10
CA ASN A 38 38.65 20.14 -37.08
C ASN A 38 38.32 21.47 -36.36
N PHE A 39 37.09 21.98 -36.52
CA PHE A 39 36.64 23.19 -35.81
C PHE A 39 36.45 22.98 -34.30
N CYS A 40 36.21 21.74 -33.85
CA CYS A 40 36.08 21.40 -32.44
C CYS A 40 37.45 21.17 -31.78
N GLU A 41 38.41 20.58 -32.50
CA GLU A 41 39.79 20.45 -32.02
C GLU A 41 40.52 21.79 -31.93
N GLU A 42 40.30 22.73 -32.87
CA GLU A 42 40.88 24.09 -32.77
C GLU A 42 40.35 24.87 -31.54
N ARG A 43 39.08 24.67 -31.18
CA ARG A 43 38.50 25.36 -30.01
C ARG A 43 38.99 24.78 -28.68
N ILE A 44 39.21 23.48 -28.62
CA ILE A 44 39.77 22.80 -27.44
C ILE A 44 41.26 23.13 -27.28
N MET A 45 42.01 23.30 -28.38
CA MET A 45 43.41 23.77 -28.32
C MET A 45 43.52 25.27 -27.97
N SER A 46 42.54 26.09 -28.33
CA SER A 46 42.48 27.51 -27.95
C SER A 46 42.16 27.73 -26.47
N GLU A 47 41.32 26.90 -25.84
CA GLU A 47 41.02 27.00 -24.39
C GLU A 47 42.12 26.38 -23.51
N ALA A 48 42.95 25.49 -24.05
CA ALA A 48 44.05 24.86 -23.31
C ALA A 48 45.30 25.75 -23.10
N GLN A 49 45.33 26.98 -23.65
CA GLN A 49 46.42 27.94 -23.46
C GLN A 49 46.13 29.02 -22.40
N LEU A 50 45.02 28.94 -21.66
CA LEU A 50 44.80 29.80 -20.50
C LEU A 50 45.69 29.34 -19.33
N THR A 51 46.72 30.12 -19.07
CA THR A 51 47.67 29.94 -17.96
C THR A 51 46.94 29.87 -16.61
N PRO A 52 47.33 28.95 -15.70
CA PRO A 52 46.62 28.70 -14.44
C PRO A 52 46.70 29.84 -13.40
N GLU A 53 47.38 30.95 -13.69
CA GLU A 53 47.59 32.06 -12.74
C GLU A 53 46.48 33.12 -12.72
N ASP A 54 45.54 33.14 -13.66
CA ASP A 54 44.48 34.18 -13.70
C ASP A 54 43.14 33.75 -13.07
N ARG A 55 43.13 32.70 -12.25
CA ARG A 55 42.01 32.40 -11.32
C ARG A 55 42.08 33.31 -10.08
N ILE A 56 42.16 34.62 -10.30
CA ILE A 56 41.84 35.59 -9.25
C ILE A 56 40.32 35.55 -9.12
N ASN A 57 39.84 34.98 -8.02
CA ASN A 57 38.43 34.96 -7.65
C ASN A 57 37.86 36.37 -7.87
N PRO A 58 36.89 36.57 -8.78
CA PRO A 58 36.18 37.83 -8.82
C PRO A 58 35.58 38.03 -7.42
N PRO A 59 35.63 39.26 -6.86
CA PRO A 59 34.98 39.54 -5.59
C PRO A 59 33.53 39.07 -5.68
N PRO A 60 32.96 38.50 -4.61
CA PRO A 60 31.57 38.10 -4.60
C PRO A 60 30.73 39.34 -4.90
N VAL A 61 30.31 39.47 -6.16
CA VAL A 61 29.29 40.44 -6.54
C VAL A 61 28.06 39.93 -5.82
N ALA A 62 27.72 40.59 -4.70
CA ALA A 62 26.43 40.42 -4.06
C ALA A 62 25.39 40.71 -5.15
N ALA A 63 24.87 39.64 -5.75
CA ALA A 63 23.74 39.75 -6.66
C ALA A 63 22.59 40.25 -5.80
N GLU A 64 22.38 41.56 -5.82
CA GLU A 64 21.11 42.14 -5.42
C GLU A 64 20.08 41.53 -6.36
N GLU A 65 19.45 40.44 -5.90
CA GLU A 65 18.19 39.95 -6.44
C GLU A 65 17.16 41.06 -6.24
N SER A 66 17.17 42.01 -7.17
CA SER A 66 16.06 42.88 -7.47
C SER A 66 14.85 41.97 -7.67
N ARG A 67 14.04 41.85 -6.61
CA ARG A 67 12.76 41.13 -6.63
C ARG A 67 11.84 41.91 -7.57
N SER A 68 12.00 41.70 -8.87
CA SER A 68 11.04 42.13 -9.87
C SER A 68 9.68 41.60 -9.42
N THR A 69 8.73 42.51 -9.21
CA THR A 69 7.38 42.13 -8.78
C THR A 69 6.83 41.09 -9.75
N ALA A 70 6.07 40.11 -9.26
CA ALA A 70 5.54 39.03 -10.10
C ALA A 70 4.76 39.55 -11.33
N LEU A 71 4.20 40.77 -11.23
CA LEU A 71 3.58 41.49 -12.34
C LEU A 71 4.60 42.01 -13.35
N GLU A 72 5.74 42.55 -12.93
CA GLU A 72 6.80 42.99 -13.84
C GLU A 72 7.48 41.79 -14.51
N ALA A 73 7.69 40.68 -13.80
CA ALA A 73 8.12 39.42 -14.40
C ALA A 73 7.08 38.86 -15.39
N PHE A 74 5.79 39.01 -15.07
CA PHE A 74 4.70 38.62 -15.97
C PHE A 74 4.62 39.52 -17.19
N PHE A 75 4.68 40.84 -17.06
CA PHE A 75 4.59 41.80 -18.17
C PHE A 75 5.84 41.78 -19.04
N SER A 76 7.04 41.73 -18.44
CA SER A 76 8.28 41.52 -19.20
C SER A 76 8.26 40.17 -19.92
N GLY A 77 7.70 39.12 -19.29
CA GLY A 77 7.37 37.88 -19.97
C GLY A 77 6.37 38.07 -21.11
N PHE A 78 5.25 38.75 -20.87
CA PHE A 78 4.12 38.96 -21.79
C PHE A 78 4.51 39.80 -23.03
N PHE A 79 5.34 40.82 -22.84
CA PHE A 79 5.85 41.67 -23.92
C PHE A 79 7.10 41.12 -24.61
N GLN A 80 7.64 39.98 -24.16
CA GLN A 80 8.66 39.31 -24.96
C GLN A 80 8.10 39.02 -26.35
N GLU A 81 8.92 39.27 -27.37
CA GLU A 81 8.60 39.05 -28.77
C GLU A 81 8.03 37.64 -29.05
N LYS A 82 8.42 36.66 -28.21
CA LYS A 82 7.88 35.29 -28.22
C LYS A 82 6.38 35.22 -27.91
N ASN A 83 5.89 36.02 -26.96
CA ASN A 83 4.49 36.02 -26.54
C ASN A 83 3.59 36.79 -27.50
N ILE A 84 4.11 37.87 -28.11
CA ILE A 84 3.41 38.59 -29.20
C ILE A 84 3.10 37.64 -30.37
N ARG A 85 4.04 36.77 -30.73
CA ARG A 85 3.84 35.76 -31.80
C ARG A 85 2.75 34.75 -31.44
N TRP A 86 2.65 34.32 -30.17
CA TRP A 86 1.58 33.44 -29.71
C TRP A 86 0.21 34.11 -29.72
N MET A 87 0.11 35.36 -29.25
CA MET A 87 -1.14 36.11 -29.25
C MET A 87 -1.69 36.27 -30.67
N LEU A 88 -0.82 36.48 -31.66
CA LEU A 88 -1.22 36.64 -33.05
C LEU A 88 -1.74 35.32 -33.68
N ILE A 89 -1.14 34.18 -33.33
CA ILE A 89 -1.65 32.85 -33.73
C ILE A 89 -3.02 32.57 -33.08
N ILE A 90 -3.16 32.86 -31.78
CA ILE A 90 -4.42 32.69 -31.06
C ILE A 90 -5.50 33.59 -31.66
N GLY A 91 -5.16 34.86 -31.94
CA GLY A 91 -6.08 35.80 -32.61
C GLY A 91 -6.55 35.29 -33.97
N ALA A 92 -5.64 34.75 -34.78
CA ALA A 92 -6.01 34.15 -36.07
C ALA A 92 -6.92 32.92 -35.91
N ALA A 93 -6.67 32.07 -34.91
CA ALA A 93 -7.52 30.93 -34.61
C ALA A 93 -8.93 31.36 -34.13
N ILE A 94 -9.01 32.42 -33.31
CA ILE A 94 -10.30 32.99 -32.85
C ILE A 94 -11.07 33.56 -34.04
N VAL A 95 -10.43 34.37 -34.89
CA VAL A 95 -11.06 34.94 -36.10
C VAL A 95 -11.52 33.85 -37.04
N PHE A 96 -10.71 32.81 -37.24
CA PHE A 96 -11.09 31.66 -38.04
C PHE A 96 -12.31 30.94 -37.45
N GLY A 97 -12.31 30.65 -36.15
CA GLY A 97 -13.41 29.97 -35.46
C GLY A 97 -14.71 30.79 -35.46
N SER A 98 -14.63 32.10 -35.20
CA SER A 98 -15.80 32.99 -35.22
C SER A 98 -16.35 33.17 -36.64
N SER A 99 -15.50 33.25 -37.65
CA SER A 99 -15.91 33.30 -39.05
C SER A 99 -16.63 32.01 -39.45
N LEU A 100 -16.10 30.85 -39.09
CA LEU A 100 -16.73 29.57 -39.38
C LEU A 100 -18.10 29.44 -38.71
N MET A 101 -18.22 29.86 -37.45
CA MET A 101 -19.49 29.86 -36.72
C MET A 101 -20.54 30.78 -37.37
N LEU A 102 -20.16 32.00 -37.74
CA LEU A 102 -21.07 32.95 -38.39
C LEU A 102 -21.57 32.40 -39.74
N VAL A 103 -20.64 31.84 -40.50
CA VAL A 103 -20.90 31.23 -41.81
C VAL A 103 -21.87 30.05 -41.67
N THR A 104 -21.66 29.15 -40.71
CA THR A 104 -22.54 27.98 -40.51
C THR A 104 -23.99 28.32 -40.14
N ARG A 105 -24.27 29.49 -39.54
CA ARG A 105 -25.63 29.89 -39.12
C ARG A 105 -26.52 30.31 -40.29
N VAL A 106 -25.98 31.06 -41.26
CA VAL A 106 -26.73 31.53 -42.44
C VAL A 106 -26.72 30.47 -43.55
N TRP A 107 -25.95 29.41 -43.35
CA TRP A 107 -25.58 28.47 -44.39
C TRP A 107 -26.74 27.67 -44.97
N SER A 108 -27.80 27.39 -44.21
CA SER A 108 -28.92 26.58 -44.72
C SER A 108 -29.66 27.22 -45.89
N THR A 109 -29.56 28.55 -46.07
CA THR A 109 -30.34 29.30 -47.08
C THR A 109 -29.63 29.46 -48.42
N PHE A 110 -28.33 29.20 -48.51
CA PHE A 110 -27.56 29.41 -49.75
C PHE A 110 -27.57 28.20 -50.68
N ASP A 111 -27.52 28.47 -51.98
CA ASP A 111 -27.32 27.47 -53.01
C ASP A 111 -25.93 26.81 -52.90
N HIS A 112 -25.80 25.54 -53.30
CA HIS A 112 -24.56 24.76 -53.18
C HIS A 112 -23.39 25.40 -53.93
N THR A 113 -23.64 25.95 -55.11
CA THR A 113 -22.63 26.63 -55.92
C THR A 113 -22.18 27.94 -55.27
N LEU A 114 -23.12 28.70 -54.70
CA LEU A 114 -22.80 29.95 -53.99
C LEU A 114 -22.04 29.69 -52.69
N LYS A 115 -22.39 28.63 -51.96
CA LYS A 115 -21.64 28.14 -50.79
C LYS A 115 -20.19 27.84 -51.16
N TYR A 116 -19.97 27.03 -52.18
CA TYR A 116 -18.64 26.70 -52.68
C TYR A 116 -17.87 27.95 -53.11
N LEU A 117 -18.47 28.81 -53.94
CA LEU A 117 -17.85 30.02 -54.45
C LEU A 117 -17.45 30.98 -53.32
N THR A 118 -18.28 31.08 -52.28
CA THR A 118 -17.99 31.92 -51.11
C THR A 118 -16.78 31.41 -50.34
N VAL A 119 -16.71 30.10 -50.04
CA VAL A 119 -15.55 29.53 -49.32
C VAL A 119 -14.29 29.62 -50.16
N PHE A 120 -14.38 29.27 -51.45
CA PHE A 120 -13.25 29.34 -52.38
C PHE A 120 -12.76 30.78 -52.54
N GLY A 121 -13.66 31.72 -52.78
CA GLY A 121 -13.36 33.15 -52.94
C GLY A 121 -12.75 33.76 -51.67
N TYR A 122 -13.27 33.42 -50.49
CA TYR A 122 -12.69 33.85 -49.22
C TYR A 122 -11.26 33.33 -49.03
N THR A 123 -11.03 32.04 -49.34
CA THR A 123 -9.71 31.41 -49.22
C THR A 123 -8.70 32.01 -50.21
N ALA A 124 -9.13 32.22 -51.46
CA ALA A 124 -8.32 32.86 -52.50
C ALA A 124 -8.01 34.34 -52.17
N GLY A 125 -8.98 35.06 -51.60
CA GLY A 125 -8.81 36.43 -51.15
C GLY A 125 -7.78 36.54 -50.03
N ILE A 126 -7.86 35.70 -49.00
CA ILE A 126 -6.87 35.67 -47.92
C ILE A 126 -5.48 35.33 -48.45
N PHE A 127 -5.37 34.36 -49.36
CA PHE A 127 -4.10 34.03 -50.01
C PHE A 127 -3.52 35.22 -50.79
N GLY A 128 -4.35 35.91 -51.56
CA GLY A 128 -3.95 37.10 -52.31
C GLY A 128 -3.49 38.24 -51.40
N VAL A 129 -4.21 38.50 -50.30
CA VAL A 129 -3.80 39.49 -49.29
C VAL A 129 -2.49 39.08 -48.62
N ALA A 130 -2.29 37.80 -48.33
CA ALA A 130 -1.04 37.30 -47.76
C ALA A 130 0.15 37.55 -48.69
N GLU A 131 0.01 37.22 -49.97
CA GLU A 131 1.01 37.49 -50.99
C GLU A 131 1.26 38.99 -51.18
N PHE A 132 0.21 39.82 -51.10
CA PHE A 132 0.35 41.27 -51.13
C PHE A 132 1.14 41.80 -49.92
N CYS A 133 0.79 41.36 -48.70
CA CYS A 133 1.53 41.70 -47.49
C CYS A 133 3.00 41.26 -47.56
N ARG A 134 3.27 40.11 -48.18
CA ARG A 134 4.63 39.58 -48.38
C ARG A 134 5.44 40.41 -49.37
N ARG A 135 4.87 40.71 -50.55
CA ARG A 135 5.59 41.36 -51.66
C ARG A 135 5.67 42.88 -51.57
N ARG A 136 4.63 43.54 -51.04
CA ARG A 136 4.51 45.00 -51.05
C ARG A 136 4.74 45.63 -49.67
N LEU A 137 4.19 45.02 -48.61
CA LEU A 137 4.24 45.60 -47.27
C LEU A 137 5.38 45.07 -46.39
N HIS A 138 6.04 43.98 -46.81
CA HIS A 138 7.11 43.31 -46.07
C HIS A 138 6.74 42.96 -44.61
N LEU A 139 5.46 42.73 -44.33
CA LEU A 139 4.96 42.40 -42.98
C LEU A 139 5.18 40.92 -42.68
N GLU A 140 6.39 40.57 -42.24
CA GLU A 140 6.83 39.18 -42.10
C GLU A 140 5.92 38.27 -41.29
N LEU A 141 5.44 38.74 -40.14
CA LEU A 141 4.61 37.93 -39.24
C LEU A 141 3.19 37.81 -39.80
N THR A 142 2.65 38.90 -40.34
CA THR A 142 1.28 38.96 -40.86
C THR A 142 1.09 38.01 -42.04
N TRP A 143 1.99 38.03 -43.02
CA TRP A 143 1.84 37.14 -44.18
C TRP A 143 2.01 35.66 -43.78
N LYS A 144 2.91 35.33 -42.84
CA LYS A 144 3.09 33.96 -42.33
C LYS A 144 1.81 33.42 -41.71
N VAL A 145 1.10 34.26 -40.95
CA VAL A 145 -0.17 33.88 -40.32
C VAL A 145 -1.30 33.80 -41.32
N LEU A 146 -1.41 34.73 -42.27
CA LEU A 146 -2.39 34.63 -43.35
C LEU A 146 -2.17 33.38 -44.21
N HIS A 147 -0.92 33.04 -44.55
CA HIS A 147 -0.57 31.79 -45.22
C HIS A 147 -0.94 30.55 -44.40
N SER A 148 -0.67 30.56 -43.09
CA SER A 148 -1.11 29.47 -42.19
C SER A 148 -2.62 29.32 -42.18
N LEU A 149 -3.36 30.44 -42.22
CA LEU A 149 -4.82 30.45 -42.26
C LEU A 149 -5.35 29.96 -43.62
N THR A 150 -4.72 30.34 -44.73
CA THR A 150 -5.00 29.76 -46.06
C THR A 150 -4.80 28.25 -46.07
N LEU A 151 -3.69 27.74 -45.51
CA LEU A 151 -3.44 26.29 -45.43
C LEU A 151 -4.49 25.54 -44.60
N LEU A 152 -5.14 26.20 -43.64
CA LEU A 152 -6.19 25.62 -42.82
C LEU A 152 -7.56 25.66 -43.52
N LEU A 153 -7.79 26.66 -44.39
CA LEU A 153 -9.01 26.81 -45.19
C LEU A 153 -9.06 25.90 -46.44
N LEU A 154 -7.91 25.65 -47.07
CA LEU A 154 -7.82 24.83 -48.29
C LEU A 154 -8.49 23.44 -48.21
N PRO A 155 -8.34 22.65 -47.12
CA PRO A 155 -9.03 21.38 -46.96
C PRO A 155 -10.56 21.55 -46.88
N ILE A 156 -11.01 22.65 -46.29
CA ILE A 156 -12.43 22.95 -46.10
C ILE A 156 -13.09 23.23 -47.47
N CYS A 157 -12.37 23.86 -48.41
CA CYS A 157 -12.86 24.05 -49.78
C CYS A 157 -13.23 22.74 -50.47
N LEU A 158 -12.37 21.72 -50.37
CA LEU A 158 -12.63 20.40 -50.97
C LEU A 158 -13.63 19.58 -50.17
N GLN A 159 -13.60 19.69 -48.83
CA GLN A 159 -14.61 19.08 -47.97
C GLN A 159 -16.02 19.54 -48.35
N TRP A 160 -16.19 20.80 -48.74
CA TRP A 160 -17.49 21.33 -49.15
C TRP A 160 -18.07 20.68 -50.39
N LEU A 161 -17.24 20.29 -51.36
CA LEU A 161 -17.71 19.61 -52.57
C LEU A 161 -18.39 18.28 -52.24
N SER A 162 -17.97 17.61 -51.16
CA SER A 162 -18.60 16.36 -50.74
C SER A 162 -20.01 16.53 -50.18
N PHE A 163 -20.34 17.69 -49.62
CA PHE A 163 -21.69 18.01 -49.14
C PHE A 163 -22.63 18.40 -50.28
N ALA A 164 -22.09 18.75 -51.45
CA ALA A 164 -22.87 18.91 -52.68
C ALA A 164 -23.09 17.56 -53.41
N GLY A 165 -22.63 16.45 -52.82
CA GLY A 165 -22.74 15.12 -53.40
C GLY A 165 -24.19 14.66 -53.57
N PRO A 166 -24.45 13.78 -54.55
CA PRO A 166 -25.80 13.53 -55.02
C PRO A 166 -26.52 12.53 -54.11
N GLU A 167 -27.66 12.91 -53.52
CA GLU A 167 -28.57 11.94 -52.91
C GLU A 167 -29.31 11.10 -53.98
N ALA A 168 -29.37 11.55 -55.24
CA ALA A 168 -29.96 10.81 -56.38
C ALA A 168 -29.56 11.36 -57.77
N GLY A 169 -28.32 11.79 -57.96
CA GLY A 169 -27.92 12.62 -59.11
C GLY A 169 -27.53 11.88 -60.38
N GLY A 170 -28.13 12.26 -61.50
CA GLY A 170 -27.72 11.84 -62.84
C GLY A 170 -26.32 12.34 -63.24
N PHE A 171 -25.80 11.82 -64.36
CA PHE A 171 -24.46 12.11 -64.91
C PHE A 171 -24.06 13.60 -64.90
N TRP A 172 -25.00 14.51 -65.18
CA TRP A 172 -24.74 15.95 -65.25
C TRP A 172 -24.32 16.57 -63.91
N GLN A 173 -24.88 16.14 -62.78
CA GLN A 173 -24.45 16.63 -61.46
C GLN A 173 -23.05 16.13 -61.11
N SER A 174 -22.71 14.90 -61.50
CA SER A 174 -21.35 14.39 -61.34
C SER A 174 -20.35 15.23 -62.16
N LEU A 175 -20.73 15.63 -63.38
CA LEU A 175 -19.90 16.48 -64.23
C LEU A 175 -19.75 17.90 -63.66
N GLU A 176 -20.80 18.46 -63.05
CA GLU A 176 -20.75 19.75 -62.34
C GLU A 176 -19.80 19.70 -61.14
N ILE A 177 -19.91 18.67 -60.28
CA ILE A 177 -19.01 18.50 -59.13
C ILE A 177 -17.55 18.35 -59.59
N VAL A 178 -17.30 17.57 -60.64
CA VAL A 178 -15.96 17.44 -61.24
C VAL A 178 -15.47 18.78 -61.80
N GLY A 179 -16.36 19.53 -62.46
CA GLY A 179 -16.08 20.87 -62.99
C GLY A 179 -15.70 21.86 -61.90
N LEU A 180 -16.32 21.80 -60.72
CA LEU A 180 -15.96 22.62 -59.56
C LEU A 180 -14.69 22.12 -58.86
N MET A 181 -14.43 20.81 -58.86
CA MET A 181 -13.26 20.20 -58.22
C MET A 181 -11.95 20.56 -58.92
N ILE A 182 -11.93 20.65 -60.25
CA ILE A 182 -10.72 20.97 -61.03
C ILE A 182 -10.08 22.32 -60.60
N PRO A 183 -10.80 23.46 -60.60
CA PRO A 183 -10.20 24.73 -60.18
C PRO A 183 -9.81 24.72 -58.70
N THR A 184 -10.54 24.03 -57.82
CA THR A 184 -10.11 23.86 -56.42
C THR A 184 -8.80 23.08 -56.33
N ALA A 185 -8.65 22.01 -57.10
CA ALA A 185 -7.46 21.16 -57.12
C ALA A 185 -6.22 21.91 -57.63
N VAL A 186 -6.39 22.68 -58.70
CA VAL A 186 -5.31 23.53 -59.25
C VAL A 186 -4.91 24.60 -58.24
N PHE A 187 -5.88 25.30 -57.64
CA PHE A 187 -5.61 26.32 -56.63
C PHE A 187 -4.97 25.71 -55.38
N LEU A 188 -5.46 24.55 -54.91
CA LEU A 188 -4.87 23.79 -53.80
C LEU A 188 -3.41 23.47 -54.10
N TRP A 189 -3.10 22.89 -55.26
CA TRP A 189 -1.73 22.56 -55.65
C TRP A 189 -0.83 23.79 -55.66
N PHE A 190 -1.30 24.86 -56.33
CA PHE A 190 -0.55 26.11 -56.46
C PHE A 190 -0.31 26.79 -55.10
N ALA A 191 -1.37 27.07 -54.34
CA ALA A 191 -1.26 27.75 -53.06
C ALA A 191 -0.48 26.92 -52.03
N SER A 192 -0.78 25.61 -51.90
CA SER A 192 -0.06 24.76 -50.93
C SER A 192 1.43 24.61 -51.28
N SER A 193 1.79 24.44 -52.56
CA SER A 193 3.20 24.33 -52.95
C SER A 193 3.96 25.61 -52.64
N MET A 194 3.39 26.77 -52.97
CA MET A 194 4.02 28.07 -52.70
C MET A 194 4.15 28.37 -51.20
N ILE A 195 3.11 28.10 -50.41
CA ILE A 195 3.13 28.37 -48.98
C ILE A 195 4.11 27.41 -48.29
N LEU A 196 4.03 26.11 -48.59
CA LEU A 196 4.83 25.09 -47.91
C LEU A 196 6.31 25.17 -48.28
N ASP A 197 6.65 25.55 -49.51
CA ASP A 197 8.04 25.79 -49.91
C ASP A 197 8.65 26.95 -49.10
N ASN A 198 7.90 28.04 -48.90
CA ASN A 198 8.32 29.16 -48.06
C ASN A 198 8.37 28.79 -46.56
N LEU A 199 7.36 28.07 -46.06
CA LEU A 199 7.26 27.70 -44.64
C LEU A 199 8.35 26.69 -44.24
N LEU A 200 8.62 25.71 -45.11
CA LEU A 200 9.61 24.65 -44.90
C LEU A 200 10.98 25.00 -45.51
N ARG A 201 11.19 26.21 -46.02
CA ARG A 201 12.43 26.69 -46.65
C ARG A 201 13.00 25.70 -47.67
N GLY A 202 12.12 25.15 -48.50
CA GLY A 202 12.46 24.14 -49.49
C GLY A 202 11.33 23.13 -49.74
N ARG A 203 11.34 22.57 -50.95
CA ARG A 203 10.25 21.73 -51.44
C ARG A 203 10.30 20.32 -50.83
N GLN A 204 9.47 20.08 -49.82
CA GLN A 204 9.24 18.75 -49.24
C GLN A 204 8.08 18.05 -49.97
N THR A 205 8.39 17.36 -51.07
CA THR A 205 7.37 16.72 -51.94
C THR A 205 6.50 15.71 -51.20
N THR A 206 7.07 14.89 -50.30
CA THR A 206 6.29 13.90 -49.53
C THR A 206 5.24 14.57 -48.64
N TYR A 207 5.59 15.66 -47.96
CA TYR A 207 4.64 16.37 -47.11
C TYR A 207 3.56 17.06 -47.94
N LEU A 208 3.95 17.70 -49.05
CA LEU A 208 3.03 18.33 -49.99
C LEU A 208 2.01 17.31 -50.55
N ILE A 209 2.49 16.12 -50.96
CA ILE A 209 1.63 15.05 -51.47
C ILE A 209 0.70 14.54 -50.36
N SER A 210 1.21 14.28 -49.15
CA SER A 210 0.37 13.87 -48.02
C SER A 210 -0.72 14.89 -47.69
N TYR A 211 -0.37 16.18 -47.66
CA TYR A 211 -1.31 17.28 -47.44
C TYR A 211 -2.40 17.28 -48.52
N GLN A 212 -2.01 17.21 -49.80
CA GLN A 212 -2.96 17.22 -50.90
C GLN A 212 -3.86 15.98 -50.92
N LEU A 213 -3.30 14.79 -50.68
CA LEU A 213 -4.07 13.55 -50.61
C LEU A 213 -5.13 13.61 -49.50
N LEU A 214 -4.81 14.17 -48.33
CA LEU A 214 -5.81 14.39 -47.27
C LEU A 214 -6.85 15.42 -47.68
N CYS A 215 -6.46 16.51 -48.35
CA CYS A 215 -7.42 17.47 -48.88
C CYS A 215 -8.37 16.84 -49.92
N PHE A 216 -7.85 16.02 -50.83
CA PHE A 216 -8.64 15.26 -51.81
C PHE A 216 -9.54 14.21 -51.15
N ALA A 217 -9.08 13.56 -50.08
CA ALA A 217 -9.90 12.66 -49.29
C ALA A 217 -11.15 13.37 -48.72
N GLY A 218 -11.08 14.69 -48.51
CA GLY A 218 -12.22 15.51 -48.13
C GLY A 218 -13.28 15.66 -49.23
N ALA A 219 -12.93 15.51 -50.50
CA ALA A 219 -13.90 15.57 -51.60
C ALA A 219 -14.69 14.26 -51.76
N ILE A 220 -14.22 13.14 -51.20
CA ILE A 220 -14.89 11.83 -51.31
C ILE A 220 -16.25 11.88 -50.59
N PRO A 221 -17.35 11.39 -51.19
CA PRO A 221 -18.67 11.35 -50.54
C PRO A 221 -18.65 10.60 -49.20
N ALA A 222 -19.59 10.91 -48.31
CA ALA A 222 -19.75 10.16 -47.07
C ALA A 222 -20.12 8.70 -47.36
N PHE A 223 -19.63 7.77 -46.54
CA PHE A 223 -19.90 6.34 -46.73
C PHE A 223 -21.37 6.02 -46.41
N SER A 224 -21.97 5.10 -47.17
CA SER A 224 -23.30 4.57 -46.87
C SER A 224 -23.26 3.64 -45.64
N SER A 225 -24.35 3.61 -44.87
CA SER A 225 -24.49 2.87 -43.59
C SER A 225 -24.18 1.38 -43.63
N GLY A 226 -24.20 0.73 -44.80
CA GLY A 226 -23.89 -0.70 -44.93
C GLY A 226 -22.41 -1.09 -44.89
N ASN A 227 -21.47 -0.15 -45.06
CA ASN A 227 -20.06 -0.49 -45.33
C ASN A 227 -19.10 0.01 -44.22
N THR A 228 -19.27 -0.44 -42.98
CA THR A 228 -18.39 -0.07 -41.87
C THR A 228 -16.91 -0.39 -42.14
N LEU A 229 -16.63 -1.51 -42.81
CA LEU A 229 -15.26 -1.91 -43.20
C LEU A 229 -14.58 -0.84 -44.08
N THR A 230 -15.28 -0.29 -45.08
CA THR A 230 -14.67 0.69 -46.00
C THR A 230 -14.35 1.99 -45.29
N ALA A 231 -15.19 2.40 -44.33
CA ALA A 231 -14.91 3.55 -43.48
C ALA A 231 -13.66 3.32 -42.61
N PHE A 232 -13.47 2.13 -42.03
CA PHE A 232 -12.24 1.78 -41.29
C PHE A 232 -11.00 1.74 -42.18
N VAL A 233 -11.09 1.17 -43.38
CA VAL A 233 -9.99 1.14 -44.36
C VAL A 233 -9.62 2.56 -44.77
N PHE A 234 -10.60 3.39 -45.08
CA PHE A 234 -10.41 4.80 -45.40
C PHE A 234 -9.69 5.55 -44.27
N MET A 235 -10.16 5.39 -43.03
CA MET A 235 -9.53 6.00 -41.86
C MET A 235 -8.09 5.53 -41.66
N SER A 236 -7.83 4.25 -41.87
CA SER A 236 -6.48 3.68 -41.75
C SER A 236 -5.53 4.22 -42.82
N VAL A 237 -6.01 4.38 -44.07
CA VAL A 237 -5.24 4.96 -45.18
C VAL A 237 -4.96 6.45 -44.91
N CYS A 238 -5.96 7.22 -44.53
CA CYS A 238 -5.78 8.64 -44.18
C CYS A 238 -4.81 8.82 -43.02
N TRP A 239 -4.88 7.96 -41.99
CA TRP A 239 -3.93 7.98 -40.88
C TRP A 239 -2.51 7.65 -41.33
N PHE A 240 -2.34 6.68 -42.24
CA PHE A 240 -1.03 6.32 -42.79
C PHE A 240 -0.43 7.46 -43.61
N VAL A 241 -1.23 8.09 -44.48
CA VAL A 241 -0.83 9.26 -45.29
C VAL A 241 -0.41 10.44 -44.42
N MET A 242 -1.20 10.72 -43.36
CA MET A 242 -0.88 11.72 -42.35
C MET A 242 0.45 11.38 -41.66
N THR A 243 0.61 10.15 -41.19
CA THR A 243 1.80 9.69 -40.47
C THR A 243 3.07 9.76 -41.34
N ALA A 244 2.99 9.36 -42.60
CA ALA A 244 4.10 9.46 -43.55
C ALA A 244 4.53 10.93 -43.77
N GLY A 245 3.55 11.84 -43.92
CA GLY A 245 3.81 13.27 -44.04
C GLY A 245 4.47 13.85 -42.78
N VAL A 246 3.93 13.52 -41.61
CA VAL A 246 4.45 13.96 -40.30
C VAL A 246 5.88 13.46 -40.06
N LEU A 247 6.15 12.18 -40.31
CA LEU A 247 7.49 11.61 -40.10
C LEU A 247 8.55 12.28 -40.98
N LYS A 248 8.21 12.58 -42.24
CA LYS A 248 9.14 13.25 -43.15
C LYS A 248 9.37 14.71 -42.78
N VAL A 249 8.29 15.45 -42.51
CA VAL A 249 8.38 16.89 -42.21
C VAL A 249 9.05 17.14 -40.86
N ASN A 250 8.81 16.27 -39.88
CA ASN A 250 9.40 16.42 -38.54
C ASN A 250 10.93 16.35 -38.60
N ARG A 251 11.49 15.42 -39.38
CA ARG A 251 12.94 15.36 -39.61
C ARG A 251 13.47 16.66 -40.22
N HIS A 252 12.79 17.21 -41.21
CA HIS A 252 13.24 18.42 -41.92
C HIS A 252 13.12 19.68 -41.07
N VAL A 253 11.96 19.87 -40.44
CA VAL A 253 11.69 20.99 -39.53
C VAL A 253 12.66 21.00 -38.35
N PHE A 254 13.01 19.82 -37.85
CA PHE A 254 14.01 19.68 -36.80
C PHE A 254 15.35 20.32 -37.21
N TRP A 255 15.85 20.00 -38.40
CA TRP A 255 17.10 20.58 -38.93
C TRP A 255 17.00 22.09 -39.14
N ILE A 256 15.88 22.58 -39.68
CA ILE A 256 15.72 24.04 -39.90
C ILE A 256 15.74 24.81 -38.58
N ASN A 257 15.02 24.29 -37.57
CA ASN A 257 14.99 24.92 -36.26
C ASN A 257 16.36 24.90 -35.59
N GLU A 258 17.17 23.89 -35.89
CA GLU A 258 18.53 23.85 -35.42
C GLU A 258 19.38 24.94 -36.06
N ASP A 259 19.43 24.97 -37.38
CA ASP A 259 20.37 25.83 -38.11
C ASP A 259 20.10 27.32 -37.86
N HIS A 260 18.84 27.69 -37.60
CA HIS A 260 18.44 29.10 -37.58
C HIS A 260 17.99 29.62 -36.22
N ARG A 261 18.05 28.81 -35.15
CA ARG A 261 17.55 29.16 -33.81
C ARG A 261 16.15 29.78 -33.81
N SER A 262 15.32 29.44 -34.80
CA SER A 262 13.99 30.03 -34.95
C SER A 262 13.08 29.66 -33.78
N PRO A 263 12.07 30.50 -33.45
CA PRO A 263 11.03 30.15 -32.48
C PRO A 263 10.41 28.79 -32.85
N ARG A 264 10.67 27.76 -32.05
CA ARG A 264 10.37 26.36 -32.40
C ARG A 264 8.87 26.04 -32.56
N VAL A 265 7.99 26.98 -32.21
CA VAL A 265 6.52 26.88 -32.35
C VAL A 265 6.10 26.69 -33.81
N PHE A 266 6.74 27.39 -34.75
CA PHE A 266 6.43 27.24 -36.18
C PHE A 266 6.81 25.86 -36.72
N GLY A 267 7.70 25.14 -36.04
CA GLY A 267 8.03 23.77 -36.41
C GLY A 267 6.90 22.77 -36.13
N PHE A 268 6.02 23.05 -35.17
CA PHE A 268 4.92 22.15 -34.85
C PHE A 268 3.71 22.33 -35.80
N LEU A 269 3.60 23.49 -36.46
CA LEU A 269 2.47 23.84 -37.31
C LEU A 269 2.18 22.81 -38.42
N PRO A 270 3.17 22.30 -39.19
CA PRO A 270 2.91 21.28 -40.22
C PRO A 270 2.32 19.97 -39.64
N VAL A 271 2.79 19.57 -38.46
CA VAL A 271 2.30 18.36 -37.77
C VAL A 271 0.86 18.57 -37.30
N ALA A 272 0.59 19.69 -36.63
CA ALA A 272 -0.75 20.06 -36.16
C ALA A 272 -1.75 20.16 -37.32
N LEU A 273 -1.30 20.64 -38.48
CA LEU A 273 -2.14 20.84 -39.64
C LEU A 273 -2.57 19.52 -40.30
N LEU A 274 -1.67 18.55 -40.52
CA LEU A 274 -2.06 17.23 -41.04
C LEU A 274 -2.94 16.47 -40.03
N ALA A 275 -2.62 16.59 -38.73
CA ALA A 275 -3.42 16.02 -37.64
C ALA A 275 -4.85 16.58 -37.62
N ALA A 276 -4.99 17.91 -37.72
CA ALA A 276 -6.29 18.57 -37.77
C ALA A 276 -7.09 18.16 -39.01
N GLN A 277 -6.46 18.06 -40.18
CA GLN A 277 -7.12 17.57 -41.39
C GLN A 277 -7.65 16.16 -41.23
N PHE A 278 -6.80 15.24 -40.74
CA PHE A 278 -7.23 13.86 -40.50
C PHE A 278 -8.40 13.79 -39.52
N LEU A 279 -8.37 14.58 -38.45
CA LEU A 279 -9.45 14.66 -37.47
C LEU A 279 -10.74 15.23 -38.06
N ILE A 280 -10.64 16.28 -38.89
CA ILE A 280 -11.79 16.83 -39.62
C ILE A 280 -12.37 15.78 -40.57
N LEU A 281 -11.54 15.05 -41.32
CA LEU A 281 -11.99 13.98 -42.21
C LEU A 281 -12.69 12.87 -41.42
N MET A 282 -12.14 12.48 -40.26
CA MET A 282 -12.77 11.49 -39.39
C MET A 282 -14.15 11.95 -38.94
N ILE A 283 -14.24 13.16 -38.38
CA ILE A 283 -15.52 13.70 -37.90
C ILE A 283 -16.50 13.78 -39.07
N THR A 284 -16.13 14.42 -40.17
CA THR A 284 -17.07 14.73 -41.25
C THR A 284 -17.44 13.54 -42.14
N LYS A 285 -16.57 12.54 -42.31
CA LYS A 285 -16.81 11.39 -43.20
C LYS A 285 -17.34 10.16 -42.49
N THR A 286 -17.06 10.03 -41.20
CA THR A 286 -17.36 8.79 -40.46
C THR A 286 -18.32 8.98 -39.30
N VAL A 287 -18.28 10.14 -38.62
CA VAL A 287 -19.13 10.43 -37.47
C VAL A 287 -20.27 11.34 -37.90
N ALA A 288 -21.52 10.85 -37.84
CA ALA A 288 -22.67 11.69 -38.19
C ALA A 288 -22.79 12.85 -37.19
N PHE A 289 -22.38 14.05 -37.59
CA PHE A 289 -22.56 15.27 -36.82
C PHE A 289 -23.80 15.99 -37.36
N GLY A 290 -24.88 16.11 -36.56
CA GLY A 290 -26.05 16.92 -36.93
C GLY A 290 -27.36 16.18 -37.18
N GLY A 291 -27.66 15.09 -36.46
CA GLY A 291 -29.01 14.49 -36.47
C GLY A 291 -29.37 13.70 -37.74
N LEU A 292 -28.43 13.54 -38.68
CA LEU A 292 -28.61 12.61 -39.79
C LEU A 292 -28.64 11.17 -39.25
N PRO A 293 -29.70 10.39 -39.54
CA PRO A 293 -30.05 9.17 -38.79
C PRO A 293 -29.11 7.97 -38.99
N GLN A 294 -27.96 8.11 -39.65
CA GLN A 294 -27.09 6.98 -39.98
C GLN A 294 -25.59 7.31 -39.83
N SER A 295 -25.06 7.24 -38.61
CA SER A 295 -23.60 7.19 -38.41
C SER A 295 -23.06 5.83 -38.83
N VAL A 296 -22.14 5.79 -39.80
CA VAL A 296 -21.46 4.56 -40.27
C VAL A 296 -20.52 4.03 -39.20
N ILE A 297 -19.83 4.95 -38.51
CA ILE A 297 -18.94 4.65 -37.40
C ILE A 297 -19.49 5.33 -36.13
N PRO A 298 -19.75 4.56 -35.07
CA PRO A 298 -20.13 5.13 -33.79
C PRO A 298 -19.08 6.07 -33.19
N VAL A 299 -19.53 7.08 -32.44
CA VAL A 299 -18.67 8.12 -31.83
C VAL A 299 -17.53 7.54 -30.98
N HIS A 300 -17.71 6.38 -30.34
CA HIS A 300 -16.66 5.77 -29.52
C HIS A 300 -15.38 5.40 -30.32
N TRP A 301 -15.47 5.12 -31.63
CA TRP A 301 -14.30 4.87 -32.47
C TRP A 301 -13.54 6.15 -32.86
N LEU A 302 -14.18 7.32 -32.73
CA LEU A 302 -13.50 8.62 -32.87
C LEU A 302 -12.36 8.73 -31.84
N GLY A 303 -12.56 8.15 -30.65
CA GLY A 303 -11.57 8.11 -29.61
C GLY A 303 -10.28 7.40 -30.01
N LEU A 304 -10.38 6.27 -30.73
CA LEU A 304 -9.23 5.55 -31.27
C LEU A 304 -8.46 6.43 -32.26
N GLY A 305 -9.18 7.06 -33.19
CA GLY A 305 -8.56 7.94 -34.17
C GLY A 305 -7.86 9.14 -33.53
N LEU A 306 -8.42 9.70 -32.46
CA LEU A 306 -7.80 10.79 -31.70
C LEU A 306 -6.50 10.33 -31.01
N THR A 307 -6.50 9.13 -30.42
CA THR A 307 -5.28 8.54 -29.84
C THR A 307 -4.23 8.21 -30.91
N LEU A 308 -4.63 7.83 -32.11
CA LEU A 308 -3.72 7.64 -33.24
C LEU A 308 -3.10 8.96 -33.75
N VAL A 309 -3.82 10.07 -33.66
CA VAL A 309 -3.25 11.42 -33.86
C VAL A 309 -2.24 11.74 -32.78
N ALA A 310 -2.61 11.51 -31.51
CA ALA A 310 -1.72 11.70 -30.38
C ALA A 310 -0.41 10.89 -30.53
N ALA A 311 -0.48 9.67 -31.08
CA ALA A 311 0.70 8.86 -31.39
C ALA A 311 1.71 9.63 -32.24
N THR A 312 1.25 10.25 -33.33
CA THR A 312 2.15 11.01 -34.22
C THR A 312 2.75 12.24 -33.53
N VAL A 313 1.95 12.96 -32.74
CA VAL A 313 2.42 14.13 -31.96
C VAL A 313 3.43 13.74 -30.88
N LEU A 314 3.21 12.64 -30.17
CA LEU A 314 4.13 12.17 -29.12
C LEU A 314 5.43 11.62 -29.72
N LEU A 315 5.36 10.92 -30.86
CA LEU A 315 6.56 10.45 -31.56
C LEU A 315 7.42 11.61 -32.08
N THR A 316 6.81 12.72 -32.55
CA THR A 316 7.58 13.91 -32.92
C THR A 316 8.19 14.58 -31.68
N ALA A 317 7.43 14.76 -30.60
CA ALA A 317 7.94 15.29 -29.33
C ALA A 317 9.14 14.47 -28.79
N ARG A 318 9.04 13.14 -28.86
CA ARG A 318 10.12 12.20 -28.52
C ARG A 318 11.39 12.45 -29.33
N SER A 319 11.26 12.56 -30.65
CA SER A 319 12.43 12.75 -31.51
C SER A 319 13.17 14.06 -31.19
N ILE A 320 12.42 15.13 -30.89
CA ILE A 320 12.98 16.42 -30.47
C ILE A 320 13.68 16.27 -29.11
N ALA A 321 13.07 15.56 -28.16
CA ALA A 321 13.65 15.33 -26.84
C ALA A 321 14.95 14.51 -26.90
N ALA A 322 15.03 13.51 -27.77
CA ALA A 322 16.21 12.68 -27.95
C ALA A 322 17.41 13.51 -28.44
N VAL A 323 17.20 14.38 -29.44
CA VAL A 323 18.31 15.21 -29.94
C VAL A 323 18.69 16.30 -28.94
N TRP A 324 17.72 16.90 -28.24
CA TRP A 324 18.02 17.86 -27.19
C TRP A 324 18.97 17.26 -26.15
N ARG A 325 18.68 16.05 -25.64
CA ARG A 325 19.56 15.36 -24.67
C ARG A 325 20.94 15.01 -25.21
N GLN A 326 21.05 14.63 -26.47
CA GLN A 326 22.35 14.38 -27.09
C GLN A 326 23.23 15.64 -27.10
N ARG A 327 22.60 16.83 -27.18
CA ARG A 327 23.31 18.11 -27.26
C ARG A 327 23.66 18.71 -25.92
N THR A 328 22.72 18.72 -24.98
CA THR A 328 22.96 19.44 -23.74
C THR A 328 24.02 18.77 -22.89
N LEU A 329 24.33 17.47 -23.08
CA LEU A 329 25.33 16.67 -22.34
C LEU A 329 25.29 16.80 -20.80
N ALA A 330 24.35 17.57 -20.26
CA ALA A 330 24.32 18.11 -18.91
C ALA A 330 22.92 17.90 -18.30
N GLU A 331 22.94 17.58 -17.02
CA GLU A 331 21.81 17.36 -16.11
C GLU A 331 21.00 18.65 -15.83
N GLU A 332 20.74 19.49 -16.83
CA GLU A 332 19.81 20.60 -16.63
C GLU A 332 18.40 20.05 -16.40
N GLU A 333 17.88 20.26 -15.18
CA GLU A 333 16.61 19.70 -14.69
C GLU A 333 15.36 20.16 -15.46
N THR A 334 15.45 21.23 -16.26
CA THR A 334 14.26 21.82 -16.89
C THR A 334 14.19 21.56 -18.39
N MET A 335 13.15 20.86 -18.82
CA MET A 335 12.87 20.63 -20.24
C MET A 335 12.40 21.93 -20.90
N PRO A 336 12.85 22.25 -22.12
CA PRO A 336 12.38 23.43 -22.83
C PRO A 336 10.89 23.32 -23.17
N TRP A 337 10.17 24.45 -23.11
CA TRP A 337 8.75 24.57 -23.50
C TRP A 337 8.41 23.95 -24.86
N THR A 338 9.39 23.92 -25.76
CA THR A 338 9.27 23.38 -27.11
C THR A 338 9.10 21.86 -27.15
N ILE A 339 9.49 21.16 -26.09
CA ILE A 339 9.23 19.72 -25.88
C ILE A 339 7.98 19.55 -25.01
N ILE A 340 7.84 20.37 -23.98
CA ILE A 340 6.73 20.29 -23.02
C ILE A 340 5.38 20.48 -23.72
N VAL A 341 5.22 21.53 -24.54
CA VAL A 341 3.92 21.85 -25.16
C VAL A 341 3.43 20.72 -26.09
N PRO A 342 4.21 20.23 -27.07
CA PRO A 342 3.77 19.10 -27.91
C PRO A 342 3.51 17.83 -27.11
N THR A 343 4.31 17.56 -26.07
CA THR A 343 4.11 16.39 -25.20
C THR A 343 2.79 16.49 -24.46
N LEU A 344 2.50 17.65 -23.84
CA LEU A 344 1.26 17.91 -23.11
C LEU A 344 0.05 17.81 -24.05
N VAL A 345 0.12 18.43 -25.24
CA VAL A 345 -0.93 18.33 -26.26
C VAL A 345 -1.15 16.87 -26.63
N GLY A 346 -0.10 16.11 -26.92
CA GLY A 346 -0.21 14.68 -27.23
C GLY A 346 -0.83 13.86 -26.10
N VAL A 347 -0.44 14.10 -24.84
CA VAL A 347 -1.03 13.41 -23.68
C VAL A 347 -2.51 13.78 -23.50
N MET A 348 -2.86 15.06 -23.62
CA MET A 348 -4.25 15.52 -23.54
C MET A 348 -5.08 14.89 -24.67
N THR A 349 -4.59 14.92 -25.90
CA THR A 349 -5.26 14.32 -27.07
C THR A 349 -5.46 12.81 -26.88
N ALA A 350 -4.46 12.07 -26.40
CA ALA A 350 -4.60 10.65 -26.11
C ALA A 350 -5.64 10.39 -25.00
N SER A 351 -5.64 11.22 -23.96
CA SER A 351 -6.56 11.09 -22.82
C SER A 351 -8.00 11.40 -23.23
N VAL A 352 -8.22 12.47 -23.99
CA VAL A 352 -9.53 12.79 -24.60
C VAL A 352 -9.97 11.66 -25.53
N GLY A 353 -9.04 11.02 -26.27
CA GLY A 353 -9.36 9.86 -27.10
C GLY A 353 -9.91 8.68 -26.29
N VAL A 354 -9.27 8.35 -25.16
CA VAL A 354 -9.76 7.33 -24.24
C VAL A 354 -11.12 7.72 -23.64
N ILE A 355 -11.30 8.97 -23.20
CA ILE A 355 -12.57 9.48 -22.64
C ILE A 355 -13.69 9.45 -23.67
N LEU A 356 -13.43 9.86 -24.92
CA LEU A 356 -14.42 9.78 -26.00
C LEU A 356 -14.78 8.33 -26.34
N SER A 357 -13.82 7.41 -26.26
CA SER A 357 -14.12 5.98 -26.43
C SER A 357 -15.06 5.46 -25.33
N LEU A 358 -15.03 6.06 -24.13
CA LEU A 358 -15.94 5.74 -23.03
C LEU A 358 -17.33 6.42 -23.15
N SER A 359 -17.56 7.24 -24.16
CA SER A 359 -18.88 7.84 -24.37
C SER A 359 -19.92 6.76 -24.72
N GLY A 360 -20.99 6.69 -23.93
CA GLY A 360 -21.98 5.61 -24.03
C GLY A 360 -21.45 4.24 -23.54
N PHE A 361 -20.52 4.22 -22.58
CA PHE A 361 -20.00 2.99 -21.99
C PHE A 361 -21.09 2.18 -21.28
N HIS A 362 -21.26 0.94 -21.73
CA HIS A 362 -22.04 -0.09 -21.05
C HIS A 362 -21.14 -1.30 -20.83
N PHE A 363 -21.07 -1.85 -19.61
CA PHE A 363 -20.19 -2.99 -19.29
C PHE A 363 -20.37 -4.19 -20.23
N VAL A 364 -21.57 -4.35 -20.80
CA VAL A 364 -21.88 -5.35 -21.81
C VAL A 364 -22.56 -4.63 -22.97
N GLY A 365 -21.82 -4.30 -24.02
CA GLY A 365 -22.36 -3.62 -25.19
C GLY A 365 -21.33 -3.32 -26.27
N PRO A 366 -21.75 -3.08 -27.53
CA PRO A 366 -20.84 -2.88 -28.68
C PRO A 366 -19.93 -1.65 -28.53
N THR A 367 -20.30 -0.68 -27.68
CA THR A 367 -19.53 0.55 -27.44
C THR A 367 -18.17 0.31 -26.80
N THR A 368 -18.02 -0.80 -26.09
CA THR A 368 -16.79 -1.11 -25.34
C THR A 368 -15.67 -1.71 -26.19
N LEU A 369 -15.97 -2.15 -27.42
CA LEU A 369 -14.98 -2.72 -28.34
C LEU A 369 -13.90 -1.72 -28.75
N ALA A 370 -14.22 -0.44 -28.87
CA ALA A 370 -13.24 0.59 -29.22
C ALA A 370 -12.36 1.01 -28.03
N VAL A 371 -12.88 0.93 -26.79
CA VAL A 371 -12.14 1.40 -25.60
C VAL A 371 -10.85 0.63 -25.41
N VAL A 372 -10.89 -0.70 -25.59
CA VAL A 372 -9.74 -1.58 -25.36
C VAL A 372 -8.54 -1.21 -26.25
N PRO A 373 -8.65 -1.17 -27.60
CA PRO A 373 -7.53 -0.79 -28.45
C PRO A 373 -7.12 0.68 -28.23
N THR A 374 -8.06 1.61 -28.00
CA THR A 374 -7.71 3.02 -27.74
C THR A 374 -6.85 3.16 -26.48
N ALA A 375 -7.29 2.56 -25.37
CA ALA A 375 -6.57 2.62 -24.10
C ALA A 375 -5.24 1.83 -24.16
N ALA A 376 -5.20 0.71 -24.87
CA ALA A 376 -3.95 -0.05 -25.07
C ALA A 376 -2.92 0.75 -25.86
N VAL A 377 -3.30 1.38 -26.97
CA VAL A 377 -2.40 2.25 -27.75
C VAL A 377 -1.96 3.45 -26.92
N ALA A 378 -2.88 4.11 -26.20
CA ALA A 378 -2.54 5.21 -25.31
C ALA A 378 -1.53 4.77 -24.23
N ALA A 379 -1.73 3.60 -23.61
CA ALA A 379 -0.80 3.04 -22.64
C ALA A 379 0.60 2.81 -23.23
N VAL A 380 0.69 2.22 -24.42
CA VAL A 380 1.99 1.99 -25.10
C VAL A 380 2.68 3.32 -25.39
N LEU A 381 1.96 4.33 -25.86
CA LEU A 381 2.51 5.66 -26.11
C LEU A 381 3.04 6.30 -24.83
N MET A 382 2.29 6.21 -23.73
CA MET A 382 2.74 6.73 -22.43
C MET A 382 3.93 5.97 -21.88
N LEU A 383 4.03 4.65 -22.08
CA LEU A 383 5.23 3.87 -21.70
C LEU A 383 6.45 4.24 -22.55
N MET A 384 6.26 4.47 -23.85
CA MET A 384 7.32 4.97 -24.72
C MET A 384 7.80 6.34 -24.23
N MET A 385 6.88 7.27 -23.98
CA MET A 385 7.22 8.59 -23.45
C MET A 385 7.88 8.52 -22.08
N ALA A 386 7.41 7.62 -21.20
CA ALA A 386 8.04 7.41 -19.89
C ALA A 386 9.49 6.94 -20.06
N ARG A 387 9.72 5.94 -20.92
CA ARG A 387 11.06 5.39 -21.17
C ARG A 387 12.01 6.47 -21.70
N ASP A 388 11.54 7.26 -22.65
CA ASP A 388 12.38 8.31 -23.19
C ASP A 388 12.53 9.41 -22.14
N MET A 389 11.47 10.03 -21.63
CA MET A 389 11.51 11.21 -20.75
C MET A 389 11.98 10.93 -19.31
N ARG A 390 12.11 9.66 -18.91
CA ARG A 390 12.44 9.22 -17.55
C ARG A 390 11.55 9.81 -16.45
N HIS A 391 10.33 10.22 -16.80
CA HIS A 391 9.41 10.84 -15.86
C HIS A 391 8.33 9.86 -15.39
N GLN A 392 8.21 9.69 -14.07
CA GLN A 392 7.34 8.69 -13.45
C GLN A 392 5.85 8.90 -13.72
N VAL A 393 5.43 10.16 -13.93
CA VAL A 393 4.03 10.53 -14.22
C VAL A 393 3.51 9.81 -15.46
N PHE A 394 4.32 9.68 -16.52
CA PHE A 394 3.90 8.97 -17.73
C PHE A 394 3.68 7.47 -17.47
N VAL A 395 4.43 6.86 -16.54
CA VAL A 395 4.21 5.46 -16.15
C VAL A 395 2.87 5.32 -15.42
N TRP A 396 2.52 6.26 -14.54
CA TRP A 396 1.22 6.25 -13.86
C TRP A 396 0.05 6.41 -14.83
N ILE A 397 0.15 7.34 -15.79
CA ILE A 397 -0.86 7.51 -16.84
C ILE A 397 -0.95 6.23 -17.69
N ALA A 398 0.18 5.62 -18.05
CA ALA A 398 0.19 4.36 -18.76
C ALA A 398 -0.53 3.25 -17.99
N LEU A 399 -0.21 3.07 -16.70
CA LEU A 399 -0.82 2.06 -15.83
C LEU A 399 -2.33 2.29 -15.67
N LEU A 400 -2.77 3.55 -15.61
CA LEU A 400 -4.18 3.90 -15.64
C LEU A 400 -4.85 3.43 -16.94
N PHE A 401 -4.26 3.72 -18.10
CA PHE A 401 -4.79 3.25 -19.39
C PHE A 401 -4.74 1.74 -19.55
N VAL A 402 -3.69 1.06 -19.06
CA VAL A 402 -3.65 -0.42 -19.02
C VAL A 402 -4.80 -0.95 -18.16
N THR A 403 -5.08 -0.31 -17.02
CA THR A 403 -6.18 -0.72 -16.14
C THR A 403 -7.54 -0.53 -16.81
N ILE A 404 -7.75 0.58 -17.53
CA ILE A 404 -8.97 0.81 -18.32
C ILE A 404 -9.11 -0.23 -19.43
N ALA A 405 -8.04 -0.47 -20.19
CA ALA A 405 -8.03 -1.49 -21.24
C ALA A 405 -8.32 -2.88 -20.66
N TYR A 406 -7.73 -3.21 -19.50
CA TYR A 406 -7.95 -4.46 -18.80
C TYR A 406 -9.40 -4.62 -18.34
N GLN A 407 -9.96 -3.59 -17.70
CA GLN A 407 -11.33 -3.60 -17.20
C GLN A 407 -12.37 -3.74 -18.32
N CYS A 408 -12.06 -3.25 -19.52
CA CYS A 408 -12.93 -3.35 -20.70
C CYS A 408 -12.66 -4.61 -21.54
N SER A 409 -11.55 -5.32 -21.31
CA SER A 409 -11.17 -6.52 -22.06
C SER A 409 -12.16 -7.70 -21.97
N PRO A 410 -12.94 -7.91 -20.88
CA PRO A 410 -13.94 -8.98 -20.81
C PRO A 410 -14.94 -8.97 -21.97
N VAL A 411 -15.19 -7.81 -22.58
CA VAL A 411 -16.11 -7.67 -23.73
C VAL A 411 -15.58 -8.44 -24.94
N LEU A 412 -14.26 -8.48 -25.14
CA LEU A 412 -13.63 -9.23 -26.23
C LEU A 412 -13.75 -10.75 -26.03
N PHE A 413 -14.01 -11.18 -24.78
CA PHE A 413 -14.11 -12.57 -24.38
C PHE A 413 -15.44 -12.85 -23.67
N SER A 414 -16.52 -12.17 -24.10
CA SER A 414 -17.81 -12.17 -23.39
C SER A 414 -18.32 -13.57 -23.11
N ASP A 415 -18.15 -14.49 -24.06
CA ASP A 415 -18.65 -15.86 -23.97
C ASP A 415 -17.88 -16.67 -22.93
N ILE A 416 -16.55 -16.53 -22.89
CA ILE A 416 -15.67 -17.18 -21.89
C ILE A 416 -15.98 -16.62 -20.52
N VAL A 417 -16.09 -15.29 -20.40
CA VAL A 417 -16.38 -14.62 -19.13
C VAL A 417 -17.75 -15.03 -18.62
N ARG A 418 -18.76 -15.13 -19.50
CA ARG A 418 -20.10 -15.59 -19.14
C ARG A 418 -20.09 -17.05 -18.69
N MET A 419 -19.38 -17.93 -19.41
CA MET A 419 -19.23 -19.34 -19.02
C MET A 419 -18.54 -19.50 -17.66
N VAL A 420 -17.44 -18.79 -17.41
CA VAL A 420 -16.74 -18.81 -16.12
C VAL A 420 -17.63 -18.24 -15.01
N LYS A 421 -18.34 -17.14 -15.29
CA LYS A 421 -19.27 -16.51 -14.36
C LYS A 421 -20.41 -17.46 -13.97
N GLU A 422 -21.10 -18.06 -14.94
CA GLU A 422 -22.18 -19.03 -14.72
C GLU A 422 -21.69 -20.26 -13.95
N GLY A 423 -20.49 -20.77 -14.27
CA GLY A 423 -19.88 -21.88 -13.55
C GLY A 423 -19.57 -21.56 -12.09
N VAL A 424 -19.05 -20.36 -11.81
CA VAL A 424 -18.74 -19.92 -10.44
C VAL A 424 -20.02 -19.57 -9.66
N GLU A 425 -21.02 -18.94 -10.29
CA GLU A 425 -22.35 -18.68 -9.68
C GLU A 425 -23.02 -19.99 -9.24
N THR A 426 -22.98 -21.00 -10.11
CA THR A 426 -23.49 -22.34 -9.80
C THR A 426 -22.70 -22.98 -8.66
N ALA A 427 -21.37 -22.87 -8.66
CA ALA A 427 -20.53 -23.45 -7.60
C ALA A 427 -20.71 -22.78 -6.23
N ILE A 428 -21.06 -21.49 -6.18
CA ILE A 428 -21.19 -20.71 -4.93
C ILE A 428 -22.65 -20.65 -4.44
N HIS A 429 -23.60 -21.16 -5.24
CA HIS A 429 -25.04 -21.07 -5.02
C HIS A 429 -25.51 -19.61 -4.85
N GLU A 430 -25.01 -18.71 -5.71
CA GLU A 430 -25.42 -17.29 -5.70
C GLU A 430 -25.87 -16.82 -7.08
N GLN A 431 -26.98 -16.09 -7.12
CA GLN A 431 -27.53 -15.54 -8.36
C GLN A 431 -26.67 -14.40 -8.96
N ARG A 432 -25.82 -13.77 -8.15
CA ARG A 432 -24.93 -12.69 -8.58
C ARG A 432 -23.60 -12.81 -7.87
N LEU A 433 -22.52 -12.94 -8.63
CA LEU A 433 -21.16 -12.94 -8.09
C LEU A 433 -20.83 -11.63 -7.33
N PRO A 434 -20.36 -11.72 -6.08
CA PRO A 434 -19.86 -10.58 -5.34
C PRO A 434 -18.73 -9.86 -6.07
N VAL A 435 -18.71 -8.52 -5.95
CA VAL A 435 -17.70 -7.65 -6.61
C VAL A 435 -16.26 -8.10 -6.31
N ALA A 436 -16.03 -8.65 -5.12
CA ALA A 436 -14.73 -9.17 -4.68
C ALA A 436 -14.16 -10.29 -5.58
N PHE A 437 -15.01 -11.15 -6.16
CA PHE A 437 -14.53 -12.23 -7.05
C PHE A 437 -14.00 -11.69 -8.38
N TYR A 438 -14.55 -10.58 -8.87
CA TYR A 438 -13.97 -9.87 -10.02
C TYR A 438 -12.55 -9.40 -9.71
N GLY A 439 -12.21 -9.19 -8.45
CA GLY A 439 -10.85 -8.92 -8.01
C GLY A 439 -9.83 -9.98 -8.40
N LEU A 440 -10.19 -11.26 -8.38
CA LEU A 440 -9.30 -12.35 -8.79
C LEU A 440 -8.90 -12.25 -10.26
N THR A 441 -9.76 -11.64 -11.09
CA THR A 441 -9.42 -11.42 -12.49
C THR A 441 -8.23 -10.47 -12.64
N TYR A 442 -7.86 -9.66 -11.66
CA TYR A 442 -6.69 -8.76 -11.77
C TYR A 442 -5.33 -9.43 -11.52
N LEU A 443 -5.29 -10.70 -11.13
CA LEU A 443 -4.03 -11.40 -10.83
C LEU A 443 -3.05 -11.44 -12.01
N PRO A 444 -3.47 -11.68 -13.27
CA PRO A 444 -2.59 -11.59 -14.42
C PRO A 444 -2.00 -10.20 -14.60
N LEU A 445 -2.79 -9.14 -14.38
CA LEU A 445 -2.31 -7.76 -14.45
C LEU A 445 -1.27 -7.46 -13.37
N ILE A 446 -1.51 -7.92 -12.13
CA ILE A 446 -0.54 -7.80 -11.02
C ILE A 446 0.74 -8.57 -11.35
N ALA A 447 0.64 -9.78 -11.91
CA ALA A 447 1.77 -10.61 -12.30
C ALA A 447 2.62 -9.93 -13.40
N VAL A 448 1.97 -9.39 -14.44
CA VAL A 448 2.64 -8.63 -15.52
C VAL A 448 3.31 -7.37 -14.97
N ALA A 449 2.63 -6.60 -14.12
CA ALA A 449 3.23 -5.41 -13.50
C ALA A 449 4.44 -5.76 -12.62
N THR A 450 4.37 -6.88 -11.89
CA THR A 450 5.48 -7.39 -11.06
C THR A 450 6.66 -7.87 -11.92
N GLY A 451 6.37 -8.56 -13.04
CA GLY A 451 7.37 -8.97 -14.01
C GLY A 451 8.04 -7.77 -14.69
N ALA A 452 7.25 -6.77 -15.09
CA ALA A 452 7.73 -5.51 -15.67
C ALA A 452 8.63 -4.75 -14.70
N TRP A 453 8.23 -4.65 -13.43
CA TRP A 453 9.07 -4.09 -12.37
C TRP A 453 10.42 -4.82 -12.28
N ARG A 454 10.42 -6.17 -12.26
CA ARG A 454 11.65 -6.96 -12.11
C ARG A 454 12.57 -6.77 -13.32
N TYR A 455 11.98 -6.72 -14.51
CA TYR A 455 12.70 -6.47 -15.74
C TYR A 455 13.34 -5.07 -15.75
N LEU A 456 12.59 -4.01 -15.42
CA LEU A 456 13.09 -2.64 -15.39
C LEU A 456 14.14 -2.44 -14.28
N ALA A 457 13.90 -2.99 -13.09
CA ALA A 457 14.84 -2.95 -11.97
C ALA A 457 16.17 -3.64 -12.31
N SER A 458 16.13 -4.74 -13.10
CA SER A 458 17.36 -5.41 -13.56
C SER A 458 18.20 -4.57 -14.54
N ARG A 459 17.59 -3.56 -15.17
CA ARG A 459 18.25 -2.62 -16.08
C ARG A 459 18.68 -1.31 -15.40
N SER A 460 18.63 -1.25 -14.06
CA SER A 460 18.90 -0.02 -13.27
C SER A 460 17.99 1.17 -13.61
N GLU A 461 16.82 0.94 -14.22
CA GLU A 461 15.82 1.98 -14.50
C GLU A 461 14.87 2.13 -13.31
N GLU A 462 15.42 2.46 -12.12
CA GLU A 462 14.64 2.46 -10.87
C GLU A 462 13.45 3.43 -10.89
N GLU A 463 13.60 4.59 -11.54
CA GLU A 463 12.56 5.60 -11.66
C GLU A 463 11.31 5.05 -12.36
N LEU A 464 11.52 4.28 -13.43
CA LEU A 464 10.42 3.66 -14.18
C LEU A 464 9.84 2.45 -13.47
N ALA A 465 10.67 1.72 -12.72
CA ALA A 465 10.24 0.54 -12.00
C ALA A 465 9.30 0.91 -10.82
N ARG A 466 9.62 1.93 -10.02
CA ARG A 466 8.89 2.28 -8.78
C ARG A 466 7.35 2.33 -8.95
N PRO A 467 6.77 3.00 -9.95
CA PRO A 467 5.32 3.02 -10.17
C PRO A 467 4.70 1.63 -10.34
N PHE A 468 5.34 0.69 -11.04
CA PHE A 468 4.82 -0.68 -11.20
C PHE A 468 4.74 -1.42 -9.86
N LYS A 469 5.74 -1.26 -8.98
CA LYS A 469 5.70 -1.83 -7.62
C LYS A 469 4.54 -1.24 -6.82
N HIS A 470 4.40 0.09 -6.83
CA HIS A 470 3.33 0.76 -6.10
C HIS A 470 1.95 0.37 -6.63
N PHE A 471 1.77 0.34 -7.94
CA PHE A 471 0.53 -0.09 -8.58
C PHE A 471 0.14 -1.52 -8.19
N ALA A 472 1.05 -2.49 -8.35
CA ALA A 472 0.79 -3.88 -7.95
C ALA A 472 0.42 -4.00 -6.46
N THR A 473 1.06 -3.20 -5.61
CA THR A 473 0.80 -3.16 -4.16
C THR A 473 -0.57 -2.57 -3.84
N ILE A 474 -0.89 -1.41 -4.41
CA ILE A 474 -2.16 -0.70 -4.18
C ILE A 474 -3.32 -1.55 -4.69
N VAL A 475 -3.20 -2.13 -5.89
CA VAL A 475 -4.23 -3.01 -6.44
C VAL A 475 -4.39 -4.25 -5.55
N SER A 476 -3.33 -4.95 -5.18
CA SER A 476 -3.44 -6.15 -4.32
C SER A 476 -4.06 -5.84 -2.95
N LEU A 477 -3.68 -4.73 -2.31
CA LEU A 477 -4.28 -4.29 -1.04
C LEU A 477 -5.74 -3.86 -1.22
N GLY A 478 -6.08 -3.17 -2.31
CA GLY A 478 -7.44 -2.78 -2.64
C GLY A 478 -8.35 -3.98 -2.87
N LEU A 479 -7.86 -5.01 -3.58
CA LEU A 479 -8.58 -6.27 -3.78
C LEU A 479 -8.77 -7.04 -2.47
N PHE A 480 -7.74 -7.04 -1.61
CA PHE A 480 -7.82 -7.62 -0.28
C PHE A 480 -8.87 -6.90 0.58
N ALA A 481 -8.88 -5.57 0.59
CA ALA A 481 -9.89 -4.77 1.30
C ALA A 481 -11.30 -4.98 0.73
N ALA A 482 -11.46 -5.01 -0.59
CA ALA A 482 -12.75 -5.25 -1.25
C ALA A 482 -13.32 -6.64 -0.91
N SER A 483 -12.46 -7.63 -0.63
CA SER A 483 -12.92 -8.97 -0.22
C SER A 483 -13.64 -9.01 1.12
N ALA A 484 -13.39 -8.03 2.00
CA ALA A 484 -14.08 -7.92 3.29
C ALA A 484 -15.57 -7.56 3.16
N THR A 485 -16.04 -7.16 1.97
CA THR A 485 -17.45 -6.83 1.71
C THR A 485 -18.36 -8.06 1.62
N HIS A 486 -17.82 -9.26 1.43
CA HIS A 486 -18.62 -10.48 1.27
C HIS A 486 -17.92 -11.72 1.86
N ILE A 487 -18.58 -12.39 2.81
CA ILE A 487 -17.95 -13.46 3.59
C ILE A 487 -17.51 -14.67 2.75
N LYS A 488 -18.30 -15.07 1.74
CA LYS A 488 -17.92 -16.17 0.82
C LYS A 488 -16.70 -15.83 -0.02
N ALA A 489 -16.60 -14.57 -0.47
CA ALA A 489 -15.48 -14.10 -1.29
C ALA A 489 -14.22 -13.91 -0.45
N LEU A 490 -14.37 -13.50 0.81
CA LEU A 490 -13.28 -13.26 1.73
C LEU A 490 -12.34 -14.46 1.84
N PHE A 491 -12.87 -15.67 1.90
CA PHE A 491 -12.06 -16.89 1.99
C PHE A 491 -11.17 -17.12 0.76
N PHE A 492 -11.78 -17.18 -0.43
CA PHE A 492 -11.06 -17.46 -1.67
C PHE A 492 -10.09 -16.34 -2.02
N VAL A 493 -10.53 -15.09 -1.94
CA VAL A 493 -9.71 -13.93 -2.29
C VAL A 493 -8.54 -13.78 -1.31
N SER A 494 -8.77 -13.97 0.00
CA SER A 494 -7.67 -13.96 0.98
C SER A 494 -6.69 -15.10 0.74
N SER A 495 -7.17 -16.31 0.45
CA SER A 495 -6.31 -17.47 0.17
C SER A 495 -5.37 -17.22 -1.02
N VAL A 496 -5.90 -16.67 -2.11
CA VAL A 496 -5.09 -16.31 -3.28
C VAL A 496 -4.14 -15.14 -2.95
N ASN A 497 -4.60 -14.15 -2.18
CA ASN A 497 -3.77 -13.02 -1.77
C ASN A 497 -2.59 -13.42 -0.87
N ILE A 498 -2.66 -14.51 -0.10
CA ILE A 498 -1.49 -15.05 0.61
C ILE A 498 -0.38 -15.37 -0.39
N ALA A 499 -0.69 -16.14 -1.43
CA ALA A 499 0.26 -16.49 -2.48
C ALA A 499 0.74 -15.25 -3.23
N THR A 500 -0.17 -14.35 -3.60
CA THR A 500 0.16 -13.09 -4.28
C THR A 500 1.13 -12.26 -3.46
N PHE A 501 0.85 -11.98 -2.18
CA PHE A 501 1.74 -11.17 -1.34
C PHE A 501 3.10 -11.83 -1.10
N LEU A 502 3.17 -13.16 -0.99
CA LEU A 502 4.44 -13.88 -0.90
C LEU A 502 5.24 -13.78 -2.21
N VAL A 503 4.59 -13.92 -3.37
CA VAL A 503 5.22 -13.72 -4.68
C VAL A 503 5.69 -12.27 -4.84
N LEU A 504 4.87 -11.28 -4.46
CA LEU A 504 5.27 -9.86 -4.47
C LEU A 504 6.46 -9.61 -3.55
N GLY A 505 6.46 -10.17 -2.33
CA GLY A 505 7.60 -10.09 -1.41
C GLY A 505 8.88 -10.69 -1.99
N ALA A 506 8.78 -11.87 -2.60
CA ALA A 506 9.89 -12.57 -3.25
C ALA A 506 10.43 -11.81 -4.47
N MET A 507 9.53 -11.31 -5.33
CA MET A 507 9.88 -10.55 -6.52
C MET A 507 10.48 -9.19 -6.15
N PHE A 508 9.81 -8.41 -5.30
CA PHE A 508 10.23 -7.08 -4.88
C PHE A 508 11.39 -7.06 -3.88
N ARG A 509 11.81 -8.23 -3.39
CA ARG A 509 12.86 -8.38 -2.37
C ARG A 509 12.56 -7.54 -1.12
N ASP A 510 11.30 -7.53 -0.72
CA ASP A 510 10.77 -6.69 0.34
C ASP A 510 9.96 -7.54 1.32
N ARG A 511 10.48 -7.70 2.54
CA ARG A 511 9.87 -8.54 3.57
C ARG A 511 8.59 -7.91 4.14
N ARG A 512 8.29 -6.64 3.86
CA ARG A 512 7.08 -5.97 4.36
C ARG A 512 5.79 -6.62 3.86
N TYR A 513 5.80 -7.25 2.68
CA TYR A 513 4.66 -7.99 2.13
C TYR A 513 4.30 -9.26 2.91
N VAL A 514 5.15 -9.70 3.84
CA VAL A 514 4.82 -10.79 4.76
C VAL A 514 3.70 -10.38 5.71
N LEU A 515 3.62 -9.11 6.12
CA LEU A 515 2.55 -8.62 7.01
C LEU A 515 1.15 -8.75 6.39
N PRO A 516 0.87 -8.22 5.18
CA PRO A 516 -0.43 -8.43 4.54
C PRO A 516 -0.66 -9.90 4.16
N ALA A 517 0.38 -10.70 3.89
CA ALA A 517 0.23 -12.14 3.71
C ALA A 517 -0.28 -12.84 4.98
N ILE A 518 0.24 -12.46 6.16
CA ILE A 518 -0.26 -12.93 7.46
C ILE A 518 -1.71 -12.48 7.66
N GLY A 519 -2.02 -11.21 7.39
CA GLY A 519 -3.39 -10.70 7.48
C GLY A 519 -4.36 -11.49 6.59
N ALA A 520 -3.95 -11.78 5.35
CA ALA A 520 -4.71 -12.62 4.43
C ALA A 520 -4.85 -14.06 4.91
N LEU A 521 -3.82 -14.64 5.53
CA LEU A 521 -3.89 -15.98 6.15
C LEU A 521 -4.89 -16.03 7.30
N VAL A 522 -4.89 -15.03 8.18
CA VAL A 522 -5.84 -14.92 9.29
C VAL A 522 -7.26 -14.79 8.77
N LEU A 523 -7.51 -13.90 7.80
CA LEU A 523 -8.85 -13.74 7.23
C LEU A 523 -9.31 -14.98 6.45
N ALA A 524 -8.42 -15.65 5.72
CA ALA A 524 -8.73 -16.90 5.04
C ALA A 524 -9.17 -17.97 6.05
N VAL A 525 -8.39 -18.22 7.12
CA VAL A 525 -8.76 -19.24 8.12
C VAL A 525 -10.04 -18.86 8.87
N GLY A 526 -10.21 -17.59 9.25
CA GLY A 526 -11.40 -17.13 9.97
C GLY A 526 -12.69 -17.19 9.12
N SER A 527 -12.58 -17.01 7.81
CA SER A 527 -13.73 -17.05 6.89
C SER A 527 -13.97 -18.41 6.24
N ALA A 528 -13.08 -19.39 6.41
CA ALA A 528 -13.19 -20.70 5.77
C ALA A 528 -14.49 -21.44 6.12
N ILE A 529 -14.84 -21.53 7.40
CA ILE A 529 -16.07 -22.23 7.84
C ILE A 529 -17.33 -21.48 7.41
N PRO A 530 -17.48 -20.16 7.65
CA PRO A 530 -18.62 -19.40 7.13
C PRO A 530 -18.78 -19.50 5.61
N ALA A 531 -17.67 -19.51 4.85
CA ALA A 531 -17.71 -19.67 3.40
C ALA A 531 -18.17 -21.08 2.99
N CYS A 532 -17.65 -22.14 3.62
CA CYS A 532 -18.06 -23.52 3.35
C CYS A 532 -19.53 -23.76 3.68
N ASN A 533 -20.00 -23.21 4.80
CA ASN A 533 -21.42 -23.27 5.18
C ASN A 533 -22.30 -22.47 4.20
N GLY A 534 -21.86 -21.28 3.81
CA GLY A 534 -22.57 -20.44 2.84
C GLY A 534 -22.66 -21.06 1.45
N MET A 535 -21.75 -21.98 1.11
CA MET A 535 -21.79 -22.78 -0.13
C MET A 535 -22.51 -24.12 0.04
N GLU A 536 -23.07 -24.39 1.23
CA GLU A 536 -23.74 -25.65 1.58
C GLU A 536 -22.83 -26.90 1.51
N LEU A 537 -21.50 -26.72 1.56
CA LEU A 537 -20.54 -27.84 1.55
C LEU A 537 -20.48 -28.55 2.91
N THR A 538 -20.75 -27.81 3.99
CA THR A 538 -20.71 -28.30 5.37
C THR A 538 -21.78 -27.63 6.22
N GLN A 539 -22.19 -28.26 7.31
CA GLN A 539 -23.09 -27.68 8.33
C GLN A 539 -22.38 -27.60 9.69
N ILE A 540 -21.20 -26.98 9.73
CA ILE A 540 -20.39 -26.85 10.95
C ILE A 540 -20.80 -25.57 11.67
N SER A 541 -20.90 -25.56 13.01
CA SER A 541 -21.20 -24.30 13.73
C SER A 541 -20.15 -23.22 13.42
N VAL A 542 -20.59 -21.96 13.33
CA VAL A 542 -19.71 -20.80 13.09
C VAL A 542 -18.68 -20.65 14.23
N ASP A 543 -18.95 -21.17 15.43
CA ASP A 543 -18.04 -21.14 16.58
C ASP A 543 -16.69 -21.83 16.31
N TYR A 544 -16.68 -22.81 15.40
CA TYR A 544 -15.45 -23.47 14.98
C TYR A 544 -14.50 -22.53 14.20
N SER A 545 -14.96 -21.37 13.71
CA SER A 545 -14.09 -20.35 13.11
C SER A 545 -13.11 -19.77 14.12
N ALA A 546 -13.57 -19.44 15.34
CA ALA A 546 -12.71 -18.99 16.42
C ALA A 546 -11.74 -20.09 16.86
N THR A 547 -12.19 -21.35 16.83
CA THR A 547 -11.33 -22.53 17.10
C THR A 547 -10.23 -22.67 16.05
N ALA A 548 -10.56 -22.51 14.77
CA ALA A 548 -9.59 -22.56 13.67
C ALA A 548 -8.57 -21.43 13.75
N LEU A 549 -8.99 -20.21 14.12
CA LEU A 549 -8.09 -19.09 14.37
C LEU A 549 -7.17 -19.33 15.57
N ALA A 550 -7.67 -19.92 16.65
CA ALA A 550 -6.84 -20.32 17.80
C ALA A 550 -5.82 -21.40 17.39
N ALA A 551 -6.23 -22.41 16.62
CA ALA A 551 -5.32 -23.42 16.09
C ALA A 551 -4.24 -22.81 15.19
N LEU A 552 -4.60 -21.84 14.33
CA LEU A 552 -3.64 -21.08 13.54
C LEU A 552 -2.68 -20.29 14.44
N ALA A 553 -3.16 -19.64 15.49
CA ALA A 553 -2.32 -18.92 16.44
C ALA A 553 -1.28 -19.85 17.09
N VAL A 554 -1.68 -21.07 17.47
CA VAL A 554 -0.75 -22.11 17.95
C VAL A 554 0.26 -22.49 16.87
N LEU A 555 -0.20 -22.75 15.64
CA LEU A 555 0.69 -23.14 14.56
C LEU A 555 1.76 -22.06 14.30
N LEU A 556 1.35 -20.79 14.26
CA LEU A 556 2.24 -19.66 14.03
C LEU A 556 3.20 -19.39 15.20
N THR A 557 2.78 -19.61 16.45
CA THR A 557 3.64 -19.45 17.65
C THR A 557 4.57 -20.63 17.87
N ALA A 558 4.08 -21.85 17.67
CA ALA A 558 4.79 -23.09 17.95
C ALA A 558 5.77 -23.47 16.84
N THR A 559 5.50 -23.14 15.57
CA THR A 559 6.38 -23.52 14.47
C THR A 559 7.32 -22.39 14.04
N ARG A 560 8.54 -22.76 13.60
CA ARG A 560 9.51 -21.84 12.98
C ARG A 560 9.46 -21.90 11.45
N VAL A 561 8.63 -22.79 10.89
CA VAL A 561 8.59 -23.05 9.45
C VAL A 561 8.14 -21.81 8.66
N PRO A 562 7.06 -21.09 9.04
CA PRO A 562 6.64 -19.89 8.33
C PRO A 562 7.71 -18.79 8.33
N ASP A 563 8.36 -18.56 9.48
CA ASP A 563 9.46 -17.60 9.58
C ASP A 563 10.67 -18.01 8.73
N ARG A 564 11.01 -19.31 8.68
CA ARG A 564 12.07 -19.82 7.80
C ARG A 564 11.75 -19.57 6.32
N LEU A 565 10.51 -19.83 5.90
CA LEU A 565 10.06 -19.56 4.54
C LEU A 565 10.08 -18.05 4.24
N ALA A 566 9.64 -17.22 5.19
CA ALA A 566 9.70 -15.76 5.07
C ALA A 566 11.14 -15.24 4.93
N ASN A 567 12.07 -15.87 5.65
CA ASN A 567 13.48 -15.49 5.61
C ASN A 567 14.18 -15.88 4.30
N LEU A 568 13.60 -16.78 3.49
CA LEU A 568 14.06 -17.04 2.12
C LEU A 568 13.84 -15.83 1.20
N ILE A 569 12.94 -14.91 1.56
CA ILE A 569 12.74 -13.67 0.81
C ILE A 569 13.95 -12.75 1.05
N PRO A 570 14.74 -12.45 0.00
CA PRO A 570 15.94 -11.63 0.15
C PRO A 570 15.55 -10.22 0.59
N ALA A 571 16.19 -9.71 1.64
CA ALA A 571 16.02 -8.33 2.06
C ALA A 571 16.92 -7.41 1.22
N ASN A 572 16.33 -6.44 0.50
CA ASN A 572 17.10 -5.49 -0.29
C ASN A 572 18.02 -4.64 0.61
N ARG A 573 19.34 -4.91 0.58
CA ARG A 573 20.34 -4.20 1.39
C ARG A 573 20.68 -2.81 0.83
N SER A 574 20.44 -2.54 -0.46
CA SER A 574 20.89 -1.29 -1.11
C SER A 574 20.10 -0.07 -0.69
N LEU A 575 18.78 -0.22 -0.45
CA LEU A 575 17.92 0.89 -0.02
C LEU A 575 18.36 1.49 1.35
N PHE A 576 19.09 0.72 2.15
CA PHE A 576 19.57 1.14 3.47
C PHE A 576 20.92 1.85 3.46
N ARG A 577 21.62 1.92 2.32
CA ARG A 577 22.98 2.49 2.26
C ARG A 577 23.02 4.00 2.04
N HIS A 578 21.93 4.62 1.57
CA HIS A 578 21.94 6.02 1.12
C HIS A 578 21.50 7.06 2.16
N VAL A 579 21.19 6.67 3.41
CA VAL A 579 20.56 7.59 4.38
C VAL A 579 21.52 8.10 5.48
N SER A 580 22.83 7.83 5.45
CA SER A 580 23.70 8.42 6.48
C SER A 580 25.16 8.58 6.06
N ALA A 581 25.41 9.62 5.25
CA ALA A 581 26.73 10.25 5.21
C ALA A 581 26.72 11.64 5.85
N GLU A 582 25.56 12.33 5.91
CA GLU A 582 25.56 13.79 6.11
C GLU A 582 25.00 14.26 7.46
N SER A 583 24.25 13.44 8.21
CA SER A 583 23.57 13.92 9.43
C SER A 583 24.03 13.33 10.76
N GLY A 584 24.92 12.33 10.79
CA GLY A 584 25.46 11.74 12.04
C GLY A 584 24.42 11.17 13.04
N HIS A 585 23.13 11.30 12.76
CA HIS A 585 22.02 10.83 13.55
C HIS A 585 21.27 9.78 12.74
N VAL A 586 21.71 8.54 12.92
CA VAL A 586 21.04 7.36 12.40
C VAL A 586 19.76 7.15 13.21
N THR A 587 18.69 7.88 12.89
CA THR A 587 17.35 7.50 13.32
C THR A 587 16.93 6.28 12.50
N THR A 588 17.38 5.10 12.94
CA THR A 588 17.01 3.80 12.37
C THR A 588 15.51 3.56 12.52
N THR A 589 14.69 4.08 11.61
CA THR A 589 13.33 3.57 11.36
C THR A 589 13.34 2.16 10.76
N SER A 590 14.54 1.57 10.53
CA SER A 590 14.75 0.15 10.26
C SER A 590 14.43 -0.78 11.44
N LEU A 591 14.04 -0.21 12.61
CA LEU A 591 13.63 -0.90 13.84
C LEU A 591 12.40 -1.80 13.69
N ALA A 592 11.83 -1.98 12.51
CA ALA A 592 10.64 -2.82 12.31
C ALA A 592 10.96 -4.31 12.08
N LEU A 593 12.11 -4.67 11.50
CA LEU A 593 12.30 -6.02 10.92
C LEU A 593 13.53 -6.80 11.37
N LYS A 594 14.56 -6.14 11.90
CA LYS A 594 15.69 -6.81 12.55
C LYS A 594 15.79 -6.38 14.00
N HIS A 595 16.15 -7.31 14.86
CA HIS A 595 16.58 -6.96 16.21
C HIS A 595 17.90 -6.17 16.15
N ALA A 596 18.20 -5.43 17.22
CA ALA A 596 19.45 -4.67 17.34
C ALA A 596 20.71 -5.57 17.24
N ASP A 597 20.56 -6.86 17.50
CA ASP A 597 21.58 -7.90 17.41
C ASP A 597 21.78 -8.47 15.98
N GLY A 598 21.00 -7.99 14.99
CA GLY A 598 21.05 -8.45 13.60
C GLY A 598 20.26 -9.73 13.31
N SER A 599 19.61 -10.34 14.31
CA SER A 599 18.74 -11.51 14.14
C SER A 599 17.42 -11.12 13.46
N ASP A 600 16.93 -12.03 12.60
CA ASP A 600 15.66 -11.86 11.90
C ASP A 600 14.50 -11.96 12.93
N ARG A 601 13.60 -10.97 12.94
CA ARG A 601 12.39 -11.02 13.78
C ARG A 601 11.49 -12.16 13.32
N GLY A 602 11.03 -12.99 14.24
CA GLY A 602 9.97 -13.97 13.98
C GLY A 602 8.62 -13.28 13.80
N LEU A 603 8.38 -12.71 12.62
CA LEU A 603 7.15 -11.96 12.31
C LEU A 603 5.90 -12.84 12.41
N PHE A 604 5.96 -14.08 11.94
CA PHE A 604 4.84 -15.02 12.05
C PHE A 604 4.62 -15.42 13.51
N GLN A 605 5.68 -15.63 14.28
CA GLN A 605 5.57 -15.90 15.72
C GLN A 605 4.95 -14.74 16.49
N LEU A 606 5.40 -13.51 16.21
CA LEU A 606 4.85 -12.31 16.84
C LEU A 606 3.37 -12.16 16.47
N ALA A 607 3.02 -12.32 15.19
CA ALA A 607 1.63 -12.28 14.74
C ALA A 607 0.78 -13.40 15.36
N GLY A 608 1.32 -14.61 15.50
CA GLY A 608 0.67 -15.71 16.20
C GLY A 608 0.41 -15.38 17.67
N CYS A 609 1.34 -14.69 18.34
CA CYS A 609 1.15 -14.25 19.72
C CYS A 609 0.05 -13.18 19.83
N TRP A 610 0.04 -12.19 18.92
CA TRP A 610 -1.03 -11.20 18.84
C TRP A 610 -2.38 -11.86 18.58
N LEU A 611 -2.44 -12.79 17.64
CA LEU A 611 -3.65 -13.54 17.32
C LEU A 611 -4.12 -14.36 18.52
N ALA A 612 -3.23 -15.06 19.23
CA ALA A 612 -3.56 -15.77 20.46
C ALA A 612 -4.09 -14.83 21.55
N GLY A 613 -3.50 -13.64 21.69
CA GLY A 613 -3.99 -12.62 22.62
C GLY A 613 -5.39 -12.11 22.28
N ILE A 614 -5.64 -11.78 21.00
CA ILE A 614 -6.96 -11.31 20.53
C ILE A 614 -8.02 -12.41 20.68
N MET A 615 -7.69 -13.65 20.29
CA MET A 615 -8.60 -14.79 20.45
C MET A 615 -8.81 -15.16 21.92
N GLY A 616 -7.80 -14.99 22.77
CA GLY A 616 -7.92 -15.11 24.23
C GLY A 616 -8.86 -14.06 24.81
N LEU A 617 -8.73 -12.81 24.40
CA LEU A 617 -9.63 -11.74 24.82
C LEU A 617 -11.07 -12.00 24.36
N HIS A 618 -11.27 -12.39 23.10
CA HIS A 618 -12.58 -12.77 22.58
C HIS A 618 -13.19 -13.91 23.40
N TRP A 619 -12.41 -14.98 23.64
CA TRP A 619 -12.86 -16.13 24.43
C TRP A 619 -13.22 -15.74 25.87
N ALA A 620 -12.43 -14.85 26.50
CA ALA A 620 -12.72 -14.34 27.84
C ALA A 620 -14.03 -13.54 27.88
N VAL A 621 -14.24 -12.63 26.91
CA VAL A 621 -15.46 -11.81 26.82
C VAL A 621 -16.68 -12.69 26.59
N VAL A 622 -16.62 -13.63 25.64
CA VAL A 622 -17.70 -14.58 25.39
C VAL A 622 -17.97 -15.44 26.63
N GLY A 623 -16.91 -15.90 27.30
CA GLY A 623 -17.03 -16.69 28.52
C GLY A 623 -17.71 -15.95 29.68
N VAL A 624 -17.47 -14.64 29.83
CA VAL A 624 -18.17 -13.81 30.82
C VAL A 624 -19.64 -13.61 30.45
N LEU A 625 -19.93 -13.36 29.17
CA LEU A 625 -21.30 -13.18 28.68
C LEU A 625 -22.13 -14.48 28.75
N GLN A 626 -21.48 -15.65 28.65
CA GLN A 626 -22.10 -16.97 28.65
C GLN A 626 -21.69 -17.81 29.86
N HIS A 627 -21.62 -17.18 31.04
CA HIS A 627 -21.15 -17.85 32.26
C HIS A 627 -22.06 -19.01 32.70
N ASP A 628 -23.35 -18.99 32.38
CA ASP A 628 -24.30 -20.04 32.76
C ASP A 628 -24.33 -21.26 31.81
N VAL A 629 -23.59 -21.21 30.70
CA VAL A 629 -23.60 -22.27 29.68
C VAL A 629 -22.33 -23.09 29.78
N ALA A 630 -22.48 -24.41 29.91
CA ALA A 630 -21.37 -25.35 29.89
C ALA A 630 -20.52 -25.21 28.61
N LEU A 631 -19.20 -25.36 28.75
CA LEU A 631 -18.26 -25.24 27.63
C LEU A 631 -18.60 -26.24 26.52
N SER A 632 -18.88 -25.73 25.33
CA SER A 632 -19.03 -26.56 24.14
C SER A 632 -17.72 -27.24 23.75
N ILE A 633 -17.78 -28.29 22.93
CA ILE A 633 -16.59 -28.97 22.39
C ILE A 633 -15.70 -27.98 21.62
N ALA A 634 -16.30 -27.08 20.84
CA ALA A 634 -15.58 -26.06 20.08
C ALA A 634 -14.81 -25.11 21.01
N GLU A 635 -15.46 -24.58 22.05
CA GLU A 635 -14.83 -23.67 23.01
C GLU A 635 -13.74 -24.35 23.83
N THR A 636 -13.91 -25.64 24.15
CA THR A 636 -12.90 -26.44 24.85
C THR A 636 -11.66 -26.63 23.99
N LEU A 637 -11.84 -26.95 22.71
CA LEU A 637 -10.74 -27.04 21.74
C LEU A 637 -10.07 -25.68 21.55
N GLN A 638 -10.84 -24.60 21.41
CA GLN A 638 -10.32 -23.24 21.32
C GLN A 638 -9.46 -22.89 22.53
N PHE A 639 -9.95 -23.16 23.74
CA PHE A 639 -9.20 -22.96 24.99
C PHE A 639 -7.91 -23.78 25.00
N ALA A 640 -7.97 -25.08 24.67
CA ALA A 640 -6.80 -25.95 24.63
C ALA A 640 -5.72 -25.44 23.65
N PHE A 641 -6.14 -24.96 22.47
CA PHE A 641 -5.22 -24.32 21.52
C PHE A 641 -4.62 -23.04 22.12
N LEU A 642 -5.43 -22.10 22.61
CA LEU A 642 -4.93 -20.86 23.18
C LEU A 642 -3.93 -21.09 24.33
N MET A 643 -4.24 -22.03 25.23
CA MET A 643 -3.36 -22.43 26.32
C MET A 643 -2.03 -22.98 25.80
N THR A 644 -2.07 -23.85 24.79
CA THR A 644 -0.86 -24.42 24.17
C THR A 644 -0.01 -23.33 23.52
N GLY A 645 -0.63 -22.43 22.75
CA GLY A 645 0.07 -21.34 22.04
C GLY A 645 0.73 -20.36 22.99
N LEU A 646 -0.02 -19.89 24.01
CA LEU A 646 0.50 -18.98 25.03
C LEU A 646 1.59 -19.64 25.88
N ALA A 647 1.42 -20.90 26.30
CA ALA A 647 2.44 -21.61 27.08
C ALA A 647 3.74 -21.80 26.28
N VAL A 648 3.64 -22.26 25.03
CA VAL A 648 4.80 -22.40 24.14
C VAL A 648 5.48 -21.05 23.91
N TYR A 649 4.71 -19.98 23.76
CA TYR A 649 5.26 -18.64 23.61
C TYR A 649 5.96 -18.15 24.87
N SER A 650 5.33 -18.22 26.05
CA SER A 650 5.93 -17.81 27.34
C SER A 650 7.21 -18.58 27.66
N VAL A 651 7.28 -19.86 27.31
CA VAL A 651 8.50 -20.67 27.46
C VAL A 651 9.58 -20.25 26.47
N ARG A 652 9.25 -19.71 25.30
CA ARG A 652 10.24 -19.26 24.31
C ARG A 652 10.73 -17.84 24.56
N GLN A 653 9.79 -16.95 24.82
CA GLN A 653 9.98 -15.53 25.05
C GLN A 653 9.45 -15.21 26.45
N PRO A 654 10.32 -15.06 27.46
CA PRO A 654 9.94 -14.89 28.85
C PRO A 654 9.34 -13.50 29.11
N HIS A 655 8.11 -13.30 28.65
CA HIS A 655 7.33 -12.10 28.87
C HIS A 655 6.27 -12.36 29.93
N TYR A 656 6.38 -11.66 31.05
CA TYR A 656 5.45 -11.73 32.17
C TYR A 656 3.98 -11.60 31.74
N LEU A 657 3.67 -10.64 30.85
CA LEU A 657 2.30 -10.42 30.36
C LEU A 657 1.68 -11.64 29.68
N THR A 658 2.48 -12.44 28.96
CA THR A 658 1.95 -13.63 28.27
C THR A 658 1.61 -14.76 29.24
N GLY A 659 2.46 -14.97 30.25
CA GLY A 659 2.13 -15.90 31.34
C GLY A 659 0.93 -15.41 32.15
N LEU A 660 0.80 -14.09 32.37
CA LEU A 660 -0.37 -13.51 33.02
C LEU A 660 -1.65 -13.84 32.25
N THR A 661 -1.67 -13.57 30.94
CA THR A 661 -2.84 -13.86 30.09
C THR A 661 -3.20 -15.35 30.08
N LEU A 662 -2.19 -16.24 30.07
CA LEU A 662 -2.38 -17.69 30.11
C LEU A 662 -3.14 -18.10 31.37
N TRP A 663 -2.66 -17.67 32.54
CA TRP A 663 -3.25 -18.08 33.81
C TRP A 663 -4.57 -17.38 34.11
N THR A 664 -4.78 -16.15 33.64
CA THR A 664 -6.11 -15.51 33.72
C THR A 664 -7.15 -16.26 32.89
N LEU A 665 -6.80 -16.73 31.68
CA LEU A 665 -7.71 -17.52 30.85
C LEU A 665 -8.00 -18.89 31.49
N ALA A 666 -6.99 -19.52 32.08
CA ALA A 666 -7.17 -20.78 32.82
C ALA A 666 -8.10 -20.61 34.02
N GLY A 667 -7.96 -19.52 34.78
CA GLY A 667 -8.85 -19.19 35.89
C GLY A 667 -10.29 -18.96 35.44
N LEU A 668 -10.49 -18.18 34.36
CA LEU A 668 -11.81 -17.96 33.76
C LEU A 668 -12.45 -19.25 33.24
N ALA A 669 -11.67 -20.15 32.64
CA ALA A 669 -12.14 -21.47 32.22
C ALA A 669 -12.58 -22.34 33.39
N GLY A 670 -11.80 -22.36 34.47
CA GLY A 670 -12.17 -23.07 35.70
C GLY A 670 -13.48 -22.53 36.28
N LEU A 671 -13.64 -21.20 36.32
CA LEU A 671 -14.87 -20.56 36.80
C LEU A 671 -16.07 -20.91 35.93
N ARG A 672 -15.96 -20.76 34.61
CA ARG A 672 -17.03 -21.07 33.66
C ARG A 672 -17.41 -22.56 33.65
N TRP A 673 -16.43 -23.44 33.79
CA TRP A 673 -16.69 -24.87 33.94
C TRP A 673 -17.49 -25.15 35.23
N ALA A 674 -17.11 -24.50 36.35
CA ALA A 674 -17.80 -24.69 37.62
C ALA A 674 -19.25 -24.18 37.59
N THR A 675 -19.49 -23.01 36.99
CA THR A 675 -20.86 -22.47 36.84
C THR A 675 -21.71 -23.31 35.88
N GLY A 676 -21.12 -23.83 34.79
CA GLY A 676 -21.81 -24.68 33.83
C GLY A 676 -22.21 -26.07 34.38
N VAL A 677 -21.54 -26.56 35.42
CA VAL A 677 -21.94 -27.79 36.15
C VAL A 677 -22.98 -27.51 37.24
N HIS A 678 -23.43 -26.25 37.35
CA HIS A 678 -24.39 -25.78 38.35
C HIS A 678 -23.90 -25.99 39.79
N PHE A 679 -22.59 -25.86 40.04
CA PHE A 679 -22.12 -25.77 41.42
C PHE A 679 -22.70 -24.54 42.11
N GLU A 680 -23.16 -24.71 43.35
CA GLU A 680 -23.63 -23.60 44.15
C GLU A 680 -22.50 -22.59 44.38
N ILE A 681 -22.84 -21.30 44.47
CA ILE A 681 -21.86 -20.20 44.64
C ILE A 681 -20.93 -20.47 45.82
N ASP A 682 -21.44 -21.07 46.89
CA ASP A 682 -20.67 -21.43 48.08
C ASP A 682 -19.63 -22.52 47.77
N GLN A 683 -20.00 -23.55 47.01
CA GLN A 683 -19.07 -24.61 46.59
C GLN A 683 -18.00 -24.07 45.64
N ILE A 684 -18.35 -23.14 44.75
CA ILE A 684 -17.41 -22.45 43.86
C ILE A 684 -16.44 -21.58 44.69
N ALA A 685 -16.94 -20.80 45.64
CA ALA A 685 -16.13 -19.96 46.51
C ALA A 685 -15.16 -20.80 47.36
N GLN A 686 -15.64 -21.92 47.91
CA GLN A 686 -14.81 -22.84 48.69
C GLN A 686 -13.73 -23.51 47.83
N GLY A 687 -14.13 -24.14 46.72
CA GLY A 687 -13.22 -24.86 45.83
C GLY A 687 -12.18 -23.95 45.18
N SER A 688 -12.59 -22.75 44.72
CA SER A 688 -11.65 -21.77 44.15
C SER A 688 -10.65 -21.26 45.17
N THR A 689 -11.05 -21.01 46.41
CA THR A 689 -10.15 -20.55 47.48
C THR A 689 -9.09 -21.60 47.80
N ILE A 690 -9.49 -22.87 47.97
CA ILE A 690 -8.55 -23.96 48.25
C ILE A 690 -7.61 -24.17 47.05
N GLY A 691 -8.17 -24.22 45.84
CA GLY A 691 -7.40 -24.38 44.61
C GLY A 691 -6.37 -23.27 44.40
N LEU A 692 -6.77 -22.01 44.52
CA LEU A 692 -5.85 -20.86 44.34
C LEU A 692 -4.74 -20.85 45.39
N ALA A 693 -5.03 -21.19 46.65
CA ALA A 693 -4.00 -21.28 47.71
C ALA A 693 -3.00 -22.42 47.41
N GLY A 694 -3.50 -23.57 46.95
CA GLY A 694 -2.67 -24.68 46.51
C GLY A 694 -1.78 -24.33 45.31
N PHE A 695 -2.34 -23.70 44.27
CA PHE A 695 -1.57 -23.29 43.10
C PHE A 695 -0.54 -22.19 43.41
N TRP A 696 -0.89 -21.22 44.26
CA TRP A 696 0.06 -20.20 44.71
C TRP A 696 1.26 -20.81 45.46
N THR A 697 0.99 -21.69 46.43
CA THR A 697 2.05 -22.34 47.22
C THR A 697 2.95 -23.20 46.34
N LEU A 698 2.36 -23.97 45.41
CA LEU A 698 3.11 -24.76 44.43
C LEU A 698 3.98 -23.88 43.51
N ALA A 699 3.41 -22.80 42.95
CA ALA A 699 4.13 -21.89 42.06
C ALA A 699 5.33 -21.24 42.78
N TRP A 700 5.12 -20.77 44.02
CA TRP A 700 6.18 -20.19 44.84
C TRP A 700 7.28 -21.20 45.18
N LEU A 701 6.91 -22.43 45.57
CA LEU A 701 7.87 -23.49 45.85
C LEU A 701 8.71 -23.83 44.61
N LEU A 702 8.09 -23.96 43.44
CA LEU A 702 8.79 -24.21 42.19
C LEU A 702 9.74 -23.07 41.83
N LEU A 703 9.30 -21.81 41.95
CA LEU A 703 10.16 -20.64 41.75
C LEU A 703 11.37 -20.64 42.69
N ARG A 704 11.16 -21.02 43.96
CA ARG A 704 12.23 -21.13 44.95
C ARG A 704 13.22 -22.24 44.60
N VAL A 705 12.74 -23.43 44.23
CA VAL A 705 13.57 -24.55 43.77
C VAL A 705 14.40 -24.14 42.54
N ILE A 706 13.77 -23.50 41.54
CA ILE A 706 14.45 -23.02 40.33
C ILE A 706 15.49 -21.94 40.66
N SER A 707 15.24 -21.10 41.67
CA SER A 707 16.18 -20.06 42.09
C SER A 707 17.44 -20.61 42.78
N VAL A 708 17.33 -21.78 43.43
CA VAL A 708 18.40 -22.45 44.21
C VAL A 708 19.23 -23.39 43.34
N LEU A 709 18.68 -23.90 42.24
CA LEU A 709 19.36 -24.76 41.26
C LEU A 709 20.76 -24.29 40.74
N PRO A 710 21.10 -22.99 40.64
CA PRO A 710 22.39 -22.57 40.07
C PRO A 710 23.62 -22.97 40.90
N GLN A 711 23.48 -23.13 42.22
CA GLN A 711 24.62 -23.37 43.11
C GLN A 711 24.91 -24.86 43.35
N THR A 712 23.93 -25.75 43.17
CA THR A 712 24.07 -27.18 43.47
C THR A 712 24.45 -28.05 42.27
N SER A 713 24.33 -27.53 41.04
CA SER A 713 24.69 -28.31 39.84
C SER A 713 26.18 -28.71 39.80
N GLY A 714 27.07 -27.90 40.37
CA GLY A 714 28.49 -28.24 40.49
C GLY A 714 28.77 -29.37 41.50
N THR A 715 28.00 -29.43 42.57
CA THR A 715 28.09 -30.48 43.60
C THR A 715 27.41 -31.77 43.17
N ILE A 716 26.28 -31.69 42.45
CA ILE A 716 25.57 -32.86 41.91
C ILE A 716 26.34 -33.51 40.75
N ARG A 717 27.00 -32.72 39.88
CA ARG A 717 27.91 -33.30 38.86
C ARG A 717 29.09 -34.04 39.48
N ARG A 718 29.66 -33.51 40.58
CA ARG A 718 30.71 -34.18 41.35
C ARG A 718 30.20 -35.44 42.05
N SER A 719 28.97 -35.44 42.58
CA SER A 719 28.41 -36.63 43.24
C SER A 719 27.96 -37.72 42.25
N LEU A 720 27.65 -37.36 41.00
CA LEU A 720 27.30 -38.32 39.94
C LEU A 720 28.51 -38.89 39.20
N GLY A 721 29.75 -38.56 39.61
CA GLY A 721 30.97 -39.13 39.03
C GLY A 721 31.17 -38.82 37.55
N VAL A 722 30.48 -37.80 37.01
CA VAL A 722 30.67 -37.35 35.63
C VAL A 722 31.91 -36.46 35.61
N ASP A 723 33.07 -37.11 35.54
CA ASP A 723 34.36 -36.44 35.48
C ASP A 723 34.42 -35.50 34.27
N ALA A 724 34.93 -34.29 34.52
CA ALA A 724 35.08 -33.20 33.56
C ALA A 724 36.03 -33.54 32.38
N SER A 725 36.65 -34.73 32.38
CA SER A 725 37.52 -35.24 31.32
C SER A 725 36.77 -35.94 30.19
N SER A 726 35.51 -36.34 30.38
CA SER A 726 34.70 -36.86 29.28
C SER A 726 34.23 -35.69 28.42
N GLY A 727 34.74 -35.59 27.18
CA GLY A 727 34.50 -34.51 26.21
C GLY A 727 33.05 -34.33 25.73
N LEU A 728 32.07 -34.75 26.53
CA LEU A 728 30.65 -34.49 26.34
C LEU A 728 30.36 -33.02 26.69
N VAL A 729 30.40 -32.22 25.62
CA VAL A 729 29.91 -30.84 25.44
C VAL A 729 29.47 -30.18 26.76
N PRO A 730 30.25 -29.24 27.33
CA PRO A 730 29.81 -28.49 28.49
C PRO A 730 28.47 -27.82 28.16
N VAL A 731 27.41 -28.19 28.87
CA VAL A 731 26.15 -27.46 28.84
C VAL A 731 26.48 -26.07 29.36
N ALA A 732 26.63 -25.12 28.43
CA ALA A 732 27.06 -23.78 28.75
C ALA A 732 26.14 -23.19 29.84
N PRO A 733 26.70 -22.47 30.84
CA PRO A 733 25.93 -21.84 31.92
C PRO A 733 24.80 -20.92 31.40
N GLU A 734 24.89 -20.47 30.16
CA GLU A 734 23.86 -19.72 29.44
C GLU A 734 22.53 -20.47 29.30
N ASN A 735 22.54 -21.80 29.12
CA ASN A 735 21.31 -22.59 28.95
C ASN A 735 20.50 -22.69 30.25
N VAL A 736 21.18 -22.81 31.40
CA VAL A 736 20.53 -22.86 32.72
C VAL A 736 19.94 -21.50 33.08
N ARG A 737 20.65 -20.41 32.78
CA ARG A 737 20.13 -19.04 32.95
C ARG A 737 18.91 -18.82 32.07
N ALA A 738 18.97 -19.21 30.80
CA ALA A 738 17.84 -19.09 29.88
C ALA A 738 16.62 -19.89 30.35
N PHE A 739 16.81 -21.14 30.79
CA PHE A 739 15.75 -21.97 31.34
C PHE A 739 15.11 -21.34 32.58
N ARG A 740 15.91 -20.83 33.53
CA ARG A 740 15.41 -20.13 34.72
C ARG A 740 14.55 -18.93 34.37
N ILE A 741 15.00 -18.09 33.44
CA ILE A 741 14.24 -16.91 33.01
C ILE A 741 12.92 -17.32 32.33
N ARG A 742 12.94 -18.38 31.50
CA ARG A 742 11.75 -18.93 30.85
C ARG A 742 10.73 -19.49 31.82
N MET A 743 11.17 -20.30 32.78
CA MET A 743 10.26 -20.84 33.81
C MET A 743 9.74 -19.75 34.74
N ALA A 744 10.56 -18.76 35.09
CA ALA A 744 10.12 -17.61 35.88
C ALA A 744 9.03 -16.80 35.15
N GLY A 745 9.17 -16.61 33.83
CA GLY A 745 8.16 -15.94 33.01
C GLY A 745 6.79 -16.65 32.98
N LEU A 746 6.76 -17.96 33.23
CA LEU A 746 5.54 -18.77 33.29
C LEU A 746 4.95 -18.86 34.71
N LEU A 747 5.80 -19.10 35.72
CA LEU A 747 5.37 -19.39 37.10
C LEU A 747 5.12 -18.14 37.93
N LEU A 748 5.82 -17.04 37.67
CA LEU A 748 5.61 -15.80 38.41
C LEU A 748 4.20 -15.23 38.19
N PRO A 749 3.69 -15.12 36.95
CA PRO A 749 2.32 -14.66 36.75
C PRO A 749 1.26 -15.61 37.33
N LEU A 750 1.54 -16.92 37.41
CA LEU A 750 0.63 -17.86 38.09
C LEU A 750 0.49 -17.48 39.57
N ALA A 751 1.60 -17.25 40.25
CA ALA A 751 1.60 -16.83 41.64
C ALA A 751 0.84 -15.49 41.79
N ASP A 752 1.06 -14.53 40.91
CA ASP A 752 0.40 -13.23 41.01
C ASP A 752 -1.12 -13.30 40.73
N VAL A 753 -1.55 -14.10 39.75
CA VAL A 753 -3.00 -14.33 39.48
C VAL A 753 -3.65 -15.06 40.64
N CYS A 754 -3.01 -16.09 41.21
CA CYS A 754 -3.54 -16.79 42.37
C CYS A 754 -3.62 -15.88 43.61
N LEU A 755 -2.60 -15.06 43.85
CA LEU A 755 -2.58 -14.07 44.93
C LEU A 755 -3.73 -13.06 44.79
N MET A 756 -3.90 -12.51 43.59
CA MET A 756 -5.00 -11.56 43.31
C MET A 756 -6.37 -12.23 43.42
N GLY A 757 -6.52 -13.44 42.88
CA GLY A 757 -7.75 -14.23 42.98
C GLY A 757 -8.13 -14.54 44.43
N LEU A 758 -7.16 -14.92 45.27
CA LEU A 758 -7.37 -15.15 46.71
C LEU A 758 -7.73 -13.87 47.45
N PHE A 759 -7.13 -12.74 47.07
CA PHE A 759 -7.49 -11.46 47.65
C PHE A 759 -8.93 -11.09 47.30
N VAL A 760 -9.34 -11.22 46.04
CA VAL A 760 -10.71 -10.93 45.59
C VAL A 760 -11.71 -11.90 46.24
N ALA A 761 -11.46 -13.21 46.21
CA ALA A 761 -12.33 -14.20 46.85
C ALA A 761 -12.45 -13.95 48.35
N GLY A 762 -11.32 -13.59 48.97
CA GLY A 762 -11.25 -13.12 50.35
C GLY A 762 -12.16 -11.95 50.66
N VAL A 763 -12.06 -10.87 49.90
CA VAL A 763 -12.82 -9.64 50.12
C VAL A 763 -14.31 -9.81 49.78
N VAL A 764 -14.63 -10.57 48.74
CA VAL A 764 -16.02 -10.70 48.24
C VAL A 764 -16.81 -11.74 49.02
N PHE A 765 -16.23 -12.91 49.33
CA PHE A 765 -16.97 -14.01 49.94
C PHE A 765 -16.65 -14.16 51.44
N HIS A 766 -15.37 -14.22 51.78
CA HIS A 766 -14.96 -14.60 53.14
C HIS A 766 -15.05 -13.44 54.13
N LEU A 767 -14.69 -12.22 53.72
CA LEU A 767 -14.69 -11.05 54.59
C LEU A 767 -16.11 -10.68 55.04
N PRO A 768 -17.15 -10.64 54.18
CA PRO A 768 -18.52 -10.41 54.63
C PRO A 768 -19.02 -11.54 55.53
N ALA A 769 -18.64 -12.80 55.26
CA ALA A 769 -19.01 -13.93 56.12
C ALA A 769 -18.38 -13.81 57.52
N ILE A 770 -17.08 -13.48 57.59
CA ILE A 770 -16.35 -13.25 58.84
C ILE A 770 -16.91 -12.04 59.59
N ILE A 771 -17.16 -10.92 58.91
CA ILE A 771 -17.75 -9.72 59.52
C ILE A 771 -19.15 -10.05 60.05
N ARG A 772 -19.99 -10.71 59.25
CA ARG A 772 -21.34 -11.11 59.66
C ARG A 772 -21.29 -12.06 60.87
N ALA A 773 -20.41 -13.07 60.87
CA ALA A 773 -20.23 -14.00 61.99
C ALA A 773 -19.78 -13.28 63.28
N ASN A 774 -18.90 -12.29 63.18
CA ASN A 774 -18.51 -11.50 64.36
C ASN A 774 -19.58 -10.47 64.76
N LEU A 775 -20.39 -9.96 63.82
CA LEU A 775 -21.59 -9.15 64.12
C LEU A 775 -22.73 -9.99 64.72
N MET A 776 -22.71 -11.32 64.62
CA MET A 776 -23.71 -12.20 65.25
C MET A 776 -23.64 -12.20 66.79
N LEU A 777 -22.61 -11.62 67.41
CA LEU A 777 -22.63 -11.22 68.83
C LEU A 777 -23.85 -10.35 69.19
N PHE A 778 -24.61 -9.85 68.21
CA PHE A 778 -25.88 -9.11 68.36
C PHE A 778 -27.17 -9.92 68.07
N GLY A 779 -27.12 -11.26 67.94
CA GLY A 779 -28.32 -12.13 68.08
C GLY A 779 -29.08 -12.56 66.81
N THR A 780 -28.39 -12.98 65.74
CA THR A 780 -29.05 -13.58 64.55
C THR A 780 -28.51 -14.99 64.22
N HIS A 781 -29.31 -15.82 63.53
CA HIS A 781 -29.04 -17.25 63.27
C HIS A 781 -27.79 -17.54 62.41
N THR A 782 -27.19 -18.70 62.67
CA THR A 782 -25.87 -19.20 62.28
C THR A 782 -25.64 -19.34 60.77
N ILE A 783 -24.49 -18.85 60.30
CA ILE A 783 -23.90 -19.20 59.00
C ILE A 783 -22.58 -19.91 59.29
N ASP A 784 -22.39 -21.10 58.71
CA ASP A 784 -21.14 -21.86 58.85
C ASP A 784 -19.96 -21.07 58.26
N VAL A 785 -19.00 -20.73 59.12
CA VAL A 785 -17.69 -20.21 58.71
C VAL A 785 -16.87 -21.41 58.24
N GLY A 786 -17.15 -21.87 57.02
CA GLY A 786 -16.64 -23.14 56.49
C GLY A 786 -15.12 -23.20 56.29
N VAL A 787 -14.59 -24.40 56.08
CA VAL A 787 -13.15 -24.76 55.94
C VAL A 787 -12.37 -23.84 54.98
N SER A 788 -13.00 -23.29 53.93
CA SER A 788 -12.35 -22.37 52.99
C SER A 788 -11.88 -21.06 53.61
N THR A 789 -12.64 -20.51 54.56
CA THR A 789 -12.29 -19.27 55.27
C THR A 789 -11.05 -19.47 56.13
N ALA A 790 -10.91 -20.66 56.73
CA ALA A 790 -9.75 -21.11 57.49
C ALA A 790 -8.50 -21.19 56.60
N VAL A 791 -8.64 -21.87 55.46
CA VAL A 791 -7.56 -22.03 54.47
C VAL A 791 -7.08 -20.66 53.97
N TRP A 792 -8.01 -19.74 53.69
CA TRP A 792 -7.68 -18.38 53.27
C TRP A 792 -6.94 -17.57 54.35
N ALA A 793 -7.44 -17.59 55.59
CA ALA A 793 -6.83 -16.87 56.71
C ALA A 793 -5.42 -17.39 57.02
N LEU A 794 -5.25 -18.72 57.10
CA LEU A 794 -3.95 -19.36 57.30
C LEU A 794 -2.99 -19.07 56.14
N TRP A 795 -3.49 -19.09 54.91
CA TRP A 795 -2.70 -18.76 53.73
C TRP A 795 -2.23 -17.30 53.74
N LEU A 796 -3.07 -16.33 54.08
CA LEU A 796 -2.67 -14.91 54.16
C LEU A 796 -1.54 -14.69 55.18
N THR A 797 -1.64 -15.33 56.35
CA THR A 797 -0.59 -15.28 57.39
C THR A 797 0.70 -15.95 56.90
N GLY A 798 0.60 -17.09 56.23
CA GLY A 798 1.74 -17.78 55.62
C GLY A 798 2.40 -16.96 54.49
N ALA A 799 1.61 -16.37 53.61
CA ALA A 799 2.06 -15.53 52.51
C ALA A 799 2.75 -14.26 53.02
N ALA A 800 2.19 -13.60 54.05
CA ALA A 800 2.82 -12.47 54.71
C ALA A 800 4.21 -12.80 55.28
N TRP A 801 4.34 -13.99 55.85
CA TRP A 801 5.60 -14.46 56.39
C TRP A 801 6.63 -14.75 55.29
N MET A 802 6.20 -15.34 54.17
CA MET A 802 7.05 -15.70 53.03
C MET A 802 7.46 -14.50 52.16
N LEU A 803 6.53 -13.60 51.85
CA LEU A 803 6.75 -12.48 50.93
C LEU A 803 7.43 -11.27 51.57
N ARG A 804 7.44 -11.18 52.92
CA ARG A 804 8.01 -10.05 53.68
C ARG A 804 7.44 -8.69 53.27
N HIS A 805 6.17 -8.65 52.84
CA HIS A 805 5.44 -7.41 52.52
C HIS A 805 4.57 -6.99 53.71
N GLY A 806 4.69 -5.72 54.10
CA GLY A 806 4.00 -5.16 55.27
C GLY A 806 2.48 -5.13 55.14
N THR A 807 1.95 -4.93 53.93
CA THR A 807 0.49 -4.90 53.70
C THR A 807 -0.15 -6.27 53.90
N THR A 808 0.44 -7.33 53.31
CA THR A 808 -0.02 -8.72 53.53
C THR A 808 0.10 -9.13 54.99
N ALA A 809 1.14 -8.65 55.70
CA ALA A 809 1.31 -8.84 57.13
C ALA A 809 0.17 -8.25 57.95
N VAL A 810 -0.18 -6.98 57.69
CA VAL A 810 -1.33 -6.32 58.33
C VAL A 810 -2.61 -7.11 58.09
N SER A 811 -2.90 -7.48 56.85
CA SER A 811 -4.10 -8.23 56.52
C SER A 811 -4.15 -9.59 57.23
N GLY A 812 -3.07 -10.39 57.19
CA GLY A 812 -3.03 -11.72 57.81
C GLY A 812 -3.12 -11.68 59.35
N ILE A 813 -2.56 -10.64 59.99
CA ILE A 813 -2.60 -10.47 61.46
C ILE A 813 -4.00 -10.06 61.94
N ILE A 814 -4.76 -9.32 61.13
CA ILE A 814 -6.12 -8.89 61.49
C ILE A 814 -7.14 -9.98 61.16
N ILE A 815 -7.00 -10.63 60.00
CA ILE A 815 -8.00 -11.58 59.48
C ILE A 815 -7.99 -12.92 60.22
N LEU A 816 -6.82 -13.45 60.58
CA LEU A 816 -6.73 -14.76 61.24
C LEU A 816 -7.41 -14.78 62.63
N PRO A 817 -7.21 -13.79 63.51
CA PRO A 817 -7.95 -13.69 64.76
C PRO A 817 -9.45 -13.50 64.56
N LEU A 818 -9.86 -12.65 63.61
CA LEU A 818 -11.28 -12.43 63.26
C LEU A 818 -11.97 -13.72 62.80
N TRP A 819 -11.27 -14.54 62.01
CA TRP A 819 -11.77 -15.84 61.58
C TRP A 819 -11.88 -16.83 62.75
N ALA A 820 -10.85 -16.92 63.59
CA ALA A 820 -10.85 -17.81 64.75
C ALA A 820 -11.94 -17.46 65.77
N THR A 821 -12.21 -16.16 65.97
CA THR A 821 -13.35 -15.75 66.81
C THR A 821 -14.68 -16.02 66.14
N GLY A 822 -14.83 -15.75 64.84
CA GLY A 822 -16.06 -16.05 64.10
C GLY A 822 -16.44 -17.54 64.13
N THR A 823 -15.47 -18.43 63.97
CA THR A 823 -15.68 -19.89 64.06
C THR A 823 -16.04 -20.36 65.47
N LEU A 824 -15.34 -19.86 66.50
CA LEU A 824 -15.67 -20.23 67.87
C LEU A 824 -17.01 -19.65 68.34
N ILE A 825 -17.44 -18.52 67.78
CA ILE A 825 -18.79 -17.96 67.97
C ILE A 825 -19.84 -18.86 67.29
N SER A 826 -19.61 -19.31 66.04
CA SER A 826 -20.56 -20.17 65.33
C SER A 826 -20.75 -21.53 66.01
N GLU A 827 -19.70 -22.07 66.63
CA GLU A 827 -19.75 -23.31 67.44
C GLU A 827 -20.32 -23.11 68.86
N GLY A 828 -20.70 -21.88 69.23
CA GLY A 828 -21.22 -21.55 70.57
C GLY A 828 -20.18 -21.59 71.70
N VAL A 829 -18.90 -21.72 71.38
CA VAL A 829 -17.79 -21.76 72.36
C VAL A 829 -17.49 -20.36 72.91
N VAL A 830 -17.61 -19.33 72.07
CA VAL A 830 -17.35 -17.93 72.43
C VAL A 830 -18.66 -17.17 72.47
N THR A 831 -19.09 -16.78 73.66
CA THR A 831 -20.36 -16.07 73.89
C THR A 831 -20.16 -14.62 74.31
N SER A 832 -18.91 -14.16 74.50
CA SER A 832 -18.62 -12.83 75.02
C SER A 832 -17.47 -12.11 74.28
N TRP A 833 -17.50 -10.78 74.28
CA TRP A 833 -16.41 -9.97 73.71
C TRP A 833 -15.06 -10.19 74.42
N GLN A 834 -15.07 -10.51 75.73
CA GLN A 834 -13.85 -10.77 76.48
C GLN A 834 -13.13 -12.04 75.97
N SER A 835 -13.89 -13.10 75.70
CA SER A 835 -13.31 -14.36 75.20
C SER A 835 -12.74 -14.20 73.80
N ALA A 836 -13.35 -13.37 72.95
CA ALA A 836 -12.83 -13.02 71.63
C ALA A 836 -11.44 -12.33 71.70
N LEU A 837 -11.26 -11.35 72.58
CA LEU A 837 -9.96 -10.66 72.76
C LEU A 837 -8.86 -11.58 73.29
N CYS A 838 -9.20 -12.53 74.16
CA CYS A 838 -8.26 -13.58 74.62
C CYS A 838 -7.78 -14.47 73.47
N ILE A 839 -8.67 -14.82 72.54
CA ILE A 839 -8.29 -15.63 71.36
C ILE A 839 -7.35 -14.84 70.45
N TRP A 840 -7.57 -13.53 70.29
CA TRP A 840 -6.70 -12.69 69.48
C TRP A 840 -5.28 -12.59 70.04
N SER A 841 -5.14 -12.44 71.36
CA SER A 841 -3.81 -12.43 71.98
C SER A 841 -3.11 -13.78 71.86
N LEU A 842 -3.84 -14.89 72.06
CA LEU A 842 -3.30 -16.24 71.91
C LEU A 842 -2.81 -16.54 70.48
N LEU A 843 -3.41 -15.93 69.46
CA LEU A 843 -3.00 -16.11 68.07
C LEU A 843 -1.89 -15.15 67.63
N ILE A 844 -1.92 -13.88 68.05
CA ILE A 844 -0.96 -12.87 67.60
C ILE A 844 0.41 -13.07 68.27
N VAL A 845 0.47 -13.50 69.53
CA VAL A 845 1.74 -13.75 70.26
C VAL A 845 2.65 -14.77 69.54
N PRO A 846 2.22 -15.98 69.17
CA PRO A 846 3.08 -16.94 68.47
C PRO A 846 3.52 -16.44 67.09
N ILE A 847 2.67 -15.68 66.39
CA ILE A 847 3.02 -15.07 65.10
C ILE A 847 4.11 -14.00 65.29
N HIS A 848 4.02 -13.19 66.34
CA HIS A 848 5.03 -12.19 66.69
C HIS A 848 6.39 -12.82 66.99
N LEU A 849 6.42 -13.84 67.85
CA LEU A 849 7.64 -14.56 68.22
C LEU A 849 8.27 -15.27 67.01
N GLY A 850 7.44 -15.86 66.14
CA GLY A 850 7.88 -16.42 64.86
C GLY A 850 8.44 -15.35 63.91
N ALA A 851 7.82 -14.18 63.82
CA ALA A 851 8.33 -13.08 63.00
C ALA A 851 9.71 -12.58 63.47
N CYS A 852 9.92 -12.45 64.79
CA CYS A 852 11.21 -12.11 65.38
C CYS A 852 12.27 -13.17 65.08
N ARG A 853 11.97 -14.45 65.32
CA ARG A 853 12.91 -15.57 65.13
C ARG A 853 13.41 -15.69 63.68
N PHE A 854 12.55 -15.42 62.70
CA PHE A 854 12.88 -15.53 61.28
C PHE A 854 13.28 -14.19 60.63
N GLY A 855 13.44 -13.14 61.44
CA GLY A 855 13.94 -11.84 60.99
C GLY A 855 12.99 -11.05 60.08
N ASN A 856 11.69 -11.30 60.14
CA ASN A 856 10.70 -10.55 59.35
C ASN A 856 10.28 -9.28 60.11
N ARG A 857 11.09 -8.22 59.96
CA ARG A 857 10.91 -6.94 60.68
C ARG A 857 9.53 -6.32 60.46
N GLN A 858 8.98 -6.40 59.25
CA GLN A 858 7.68 -5.82 58.92
C GLN A 858 6.53 -6.56 59.60
N MET A 859 6.53 -7.90 59.56
CA MET A 859 5.54 -8.71 60.29
C MET A 859 5.64 -8.49 61.80
N SER A 860 6.88 -8.45 62.32
CA SER A 860 7.15 -8.21 63.73
C SER A 860 6.61 -6.86 64.19
N SER A 861 6.84 -5.78 63.42
CA SER A 861 6.34 -4.45 63.77
C SER A 861 4.82 -4.38 63.78
N VAL A 862 4.16 -5.05 62.83
CA VAL A 862 2.69 -5.06 62.75
C VAL A 862 2.08 -5.87 63.89
N CYS A 863 2.65 -7.04 64.21
CA CYS A 863 2.25 -7.83 65.36
C CYS A 863 2.43 -7.04 66.68
N ALA A 864 3.55 -6.32 66.82
CA ALA A 864 3.80 -5.51 68.01
C ALA A 864 2.74 -4.41 68.18
N VAL A 865 2.36 -3.71 67.09
CA VAL A 865 1.27 -2.73 67.12
C VAL A 865 -0.06 -3.38 67.53
N GLY A 866 -0.40 -4.53 66.95
CA GLY A 866 -1.60 -5.28 67.33
C GLY A 866 -1.62 -5.71 68.80
N LEU A 867 -0.50 -6.20 69.33
CA LEU A 867 -0.34 -6.58 70.74
C LEU A 867 -0.44 -5.37 71.68
N VAL A 868 0.11 -4.21 71.29
CA VAL A 868 -0.02 -2.96 72.07
C VAL A 868 -1.47 -2.50 72.14
N VAL A 869 -2.21 -2.57 71.03
CA VAL A 869 -3.65 -2.24 71.00
C VAL A 869 -4.44 -3.19 71.89
N LEU A 870 -4.17 -4.51 71.84
CA LEU A 870 -4.82 -5.49 72.71
C LEU A 870 -4.46 -5.32 74.19
N ALA A 871 -3.21 -5.01 74.51
CA ALA A 871 -2.77 -4.72 75.87
C ALA A 871 -3.47 -3.47 76.41
N PHE A 872 -3.58 -2.41 75.60
CA PHE A 872 -4.30 -1.20 75.97
C PHE A 872 -5.79 -1.48 76.21
N ALA A 873 -6.47 -2.18 75.30
CA ALA A 873 -7.86 -2.57 75.46
C ALA A 873 -8.09 -3.42 76.73
N SER A 874 -7.13 -4.29 77.05
CA SER A 874 -7.15 -5.14 78.25
C SER A 874 -6.95 -4.36 79.55
N CYS A 875 -6.14 -3.30 79.55
CA CYS A 875 -5.91 -2.43 80.71
C CYS A 875 -7.10 -1.53 81.05
N VAL A 876 -7.88 -1.14 80.04
CA VAL A 876 -9.07 -0.29 80.22
C VAL A 876 -10.24 -1.09 80.81
N ALA A 877 -10.28 -2.40 80.60
CA ALA A 877 -11.35 -3.23 81.13
C ALA A 877 -11.06 -3.74 82.55
N LEU A 878 -12.04 -3.63 83.45
CA LEU A 878 -11.93 -4.08 84.85
C LEU A 878 -12.10 -5.60 85.03
N ASP A 879 -12.38 -6.33 83.96
CA ASP A 879 -12.67 -7.76 83.99
C ASP A 879 -11.40 -8.62 84.20
N PRO A 880 -11.38 -9.57 85.16
CA PRO A 880 -10.24 -10.45 85.40
C PRO A 880 -9.82 -11.27 84.17
N ALA A 881 -10.75 -11.65 83.28
CA ALA A 881 -10.41 -12.40 82.06
C ALA A 881 -9.56 -11.56 81.09
N LEU A 882 -9.84 -10.25 81.01
CA LEU A 882 -9.08 -9.33 80.17
C LEU A 882 -7.70 -9.00 80.76
N ARG A 883 -7.53 -9.05 82.08
CA ARG A 883 -6.20 -8.92 82.71
C ARG A 883 -5.26 -10.07 82.32
N VAL A 884 -5.79 -11.29 82.17
CA VAL A 884 -5.02 -12.44 81.68
C VAL A 884 -4.59 -12.23 80.23
N CYS A 885 -5.47 -11.69 79.38
CA CYS A 885 -5.13 -11.29 78.00
C CYS A 885 -4.01 -10.22 77.98
N GLY A 886 -4.11 -9.21 78.84
CA GLY A 886 -3.08 -8.19 79.05
C GLY A 886 -1.72 -8.78 79.45
N ALA A 887 -1.71 -9.77 80.35
CA ALA A 887 -0.47 -10.45 80.76
C ALA A 887 0.16 -11.25 79.61
N ILE A 888 -0.65 -11.98 78.82
CA ILE A 888 -0.19 -12.77 77.67
C ILE A 888 0.39 -11.85 76.57
N THR A 889 -0.28 -10.74 76.27
CA THR A 889 0.18 -9.78 75.25
C THR A 889 1.49 -9.09 75.64
N LEU A 890 1.62 -8.67 76.90
CA LEU A 890 2.87 -8.10 77.43
C LEU A 890 4.01 -9.12 77.39
N ALA A 891 3.76 -10.36 77.81
CA ALA A 891 4.75 -11.43 77.73
C ALA A 891 5.23 -11.68 76.28
N GLY A 892 4.32 -11.62 75.31
CA GLY A 892 4.66 -11.71 73.88
C GLY A 892 5.55 -10.57 73.40
N LEU A 893 5.24 -9.32 73.76
CA LEU A 893 6.03 -8.13 73.40
C LEU A 893 7.46 -8.19 73.96
N PHE A 894 7.61 -8.59 75.24
CA PHE A 894 8.93 -8.76 75.87
C PHE A 894 9.70 -9.96 75.29
N GLY A 895 9.01 -11.06 74.99
CA GLY A 895 9.64 -12.21 74.34
C GLY A 895 10.14 -11.88 72.94
N GLY A 896 9.41 -11.06 72.19
CA GLY A 896 9.80 -10.60 70.86
C GLY A 896 11.04 -9.71 70.87
N SER A 897 11.15 -8.78 71.83
CA SER A 897 12.32 -7.91 71.97
C SER A 897 13.57 -8.71 72.35
N LEU A 898 13.43 -9.68 73.26
CA LEU A 898 14.51 -10.60 73.66
C LEU A 898 15.01 -11.49 72.52
N LEU A 899 14.14 -11.92 71.60
CA LEU A 899 14.52 -12.70 70.42
C LEU A 899 15.13 -11.85 69.29
N SER A 900 14.86 -10.54 69.30
CA SER A 900 15.38 -9.60 68.31
C SER A 900 16.73 -8.99 68.68
N ALA A 901 17.00 -8.93 69.99
CA ALA A 901 18.30 -8.61 70.58
C ALA A 901 19.23 -9.82 70.46
#